data_AF-W6KI56-F1
#
_entry.id   AF-W6KI56-F1
#
_cell.length_a   1.000
_cell.length_b   1.000
_cell.length_c   1.000
_cell.angle_alpha   90.00
_cell.angle_beta   90.00
_cell.angle_gamma   90.00
#
_symmetry.space_group_name_H-M   'P 1'
#
loop_
_entity.id
_entity.type
_entity.pdbx_description
1 polymer ?
#
loop_
_entity_poly.entity_id
_entity_poly.type
_entity_poly.pdbx_seq_one_letter_code
_entity_poly.pdbx_strand_id
1 'polypeptide(L)'
;MQSFDSSLVDHASDVEHSNAFKILNTLVDEGLITEERADYLKEKFKELHSHVLSIYRRDNILLKRARQLRGELDRERERVRSHGDIARKDDEEIHHLRQTLMGIEKELAEAQERESVLQVEALEFDRRKQSLILEREDAQAAEVARLRPKLERIQTEIKEMGIQIKELVSQYDSLKLEKIQLEEQEAASKAGSGNFSASLAQAKQHLANMEHEPERAQKQLDLVCRSLQGARKELELVDEKIAAQLDTLNKLELQLSNKDNDRVAAIASIQKIRSEMDPKQSTLSTLNASLGMEQELRQGYQERLVELGDLIKSTKASEKEEHNGIEQLRREKERCMNEYKAIQCEQDNLLYAQRSLKEQRAQISTEMRALEAVLKDLSQKIQDLTNTLELRTKRFLIEQAKEEDFTKEAQDMIENLSDIKESIAERLRQEELKRREITSTIIQRQEKSQDCTREYNRMILVKSELQTKESYVRDLQQRRSTLEKRLSALTGVFQKLRHERSHKMMLIERFKQNISEVAEKMKIIEKELVVLKREDYLKEKSLIQKQQQCSDLHQACMNLGLEKNNQRKQMELAADVAMDVCRQVKALNMEVVSVEKTMIQLRDDYTTAIEARNQTGVHLIDLNTEVALLTETVAAQEAALQQGMSMINARSEEERRLKLQLSDLNREIELCQRSVPKAKQLEDELAKLTEDIEDEHWRAEILENDLTDPNNPYRWRKIERVVTNGSSKHGQKHLTTSAVADTSGKQRASEDVSGRISTSAGVSTNKEAATTIECGGISEEYMNLQVRAQALENDLNAINEKLREKELILAEVRDLSERIGAQAQGGKKVTIALAKQVNQYQYGIRNRSRQMMATVSELSLFQASSIQLQQEVARLEQIVEEAKCRLEAGEAPFEEAEQEFKRKQIERQYYAAFQQRQQAAKEAALGDQNNPNVVLTTAELRPNAYIPNDNGLPIPRPFGVHAPFKPIFPTLTSAPPLSGGSGGPVALTPSRDAAEASKGRERTIPSLPLPPRLRESLPLGTEHTSPALTLSKQHPTSHEYSFSEKDAFSTLQSLDAAGKSLPVTRSDSKQRQNLQAAHSNEKFFSMSH
;
A
#
# COMPACT_ATOMS: atom_id res chain seq x y z
N MET A 1 -4.40 80.37 -57.36
CA MET A 1 -4.26 81.73 -57.92
C MET A 1 -3.00 81.78 -58.77
N GLN A 2 -3.12 81.60 -60.09
CA GLN A 2 -2.03 81.69 -61.07
C GLN A 2 -2.66 82.04 -62.44
N SER A 3 -2.74 83.33 -62.81
CA SER A 3 -3.30 83.73 -64.12
C SER A 3 -3.08 85.20 -64.53
N PHE A 4 -2.83 86.14 -63.62
CA PHE A 4 -2.98 87.58 -63.91
C PHE A 4 -1.71 88.36 -64.33
N ASP A 5 -0.51 87.79 -64.21
CA ASP A 5 0.73 88.57 -64.33
C ASP A 5 1.32 88.71 -65.76
N SER A 6 0.77 88.03 -66.79
CA SER A 6 1.39 88.04 -68.13
C SER A 6 1.09 89.30 -68.93
N SER A 7 -0.13 89.86 -68.83
CA SER A 7 -0.56 91.02 -69.62
C SER A 7 0.18 92.31 -69.28
N LEU A 8 0.66 92.47 -68.03
CA LEU A 8 1.43 93.63 -67.61
C LEU A 8 2.81 93.71 -68.31
N VAL A 9 3.36 92.57 -68.76
CA VAL A 9 4.71 92.50 -69.31
C VAL A 9 4.75 92.95 -70.77
N ASP A 10 3.71 92.65 -71.56
CA ASP A 10 3.70 93.01 -72.98
C ASP A 10 3.49 94.51 -73.17
N HIS A 11 2.64 95.15 -72.37
CA HIS A 11 2.52 96.62 -72.33
C HIS A 11 3.81 97.33 -71.85
N ALA A 12 4.66 96.65 -71.08
CA ALA A 12 5.97 97.17 -70.70
C ALA A 12 7.01 97.10 -71.83
N SER A 13 6.69 96.49 -72.98
CA SER A 13 7.60 96.40 -74.14
C SER A 13 7.66 97.69 -74.95
N ASP A 14 6.58 98.49 -74.95
CA ASP A 14 6.53 99.76 -75.68
C ASP A 14 7.19 100.87 -74.85
N VAL A 15 8.36 101.30 -75.32
CA VAL A 15 9.21 102.28 -74.66
C VAL A 15 9.04 103.69 -75.24
N GLU A 16 8.31 103.84 -76.36
CA GLU A 16 8.29 105.07 -77.14
C GLU A 16 7.51 106.20 -76.45
N HIS A 17 6.56 105.81 -75.61
CA HIS A 17 5.79 106.69 -74.72
C HIS A 17 6.51 107.01 -73.39
N SER A 18 7.72 106.49 -73.15
CA SER A 18 8.49 106.72 -71.93
C SER A 18 8.89 108.20 -71.75
N ASN A 19 8.97 108.65 -70.51
CA ASN A 19 9.50 109.98 -70.19
C ASN A 19 10.96 110.15 -70.68
N ALA A 20 11.75 109.07 -70.74
CA ALA A 20 13.11 109.14 -71.30
C ALA A 20 13.09 109.46 -72.81
N PHE A 21 12.19 108.84 -73.58
CA PHE A 21 12.00 109.13 -75.01
C PHE A 21 11.47 110.54 -75.23
N LYS A 22 10.49 110.99 -74.41
CA LYS A 22 9.94 112.35 -74.46
C LYS A 22 11.02 113.42 -74.18
N ILE A 23 11.84 113.23 -73.16
CA ILE A 23 12.95 114.15 -72.84
C ILE A 23 14.02 114.15 -73.93
N LEU A 24 14.33 112.99 -74.53
CA LEU A 24 15.27 112.91 -75.65
C LEU A 24 14.72 113.57 -76.92
N ASN A 25 13.40 113.61 -77.12
CA ASN A 25 12.79 114.38 -78.21
C ASN A 25 12.83 115.88 -77.92
N THR A 26 12.43 116.35 -76.73
CA THR A 26 12.46 117.79 -76.41
C THR A 26 13.87 118.38 -76.46
N LEU A 27 14.91 117.60 -76.11
CA LEU A 27 16.32 118.03 -76.24
C LEU A 27 16.82 118.11 -77.69
N VAL A 28 16.12 117.49 -78.65
CA VAL A 28 16.32 117.69 -80.10
C VAL A 28 15.53 118.91 -80.57
N ASP A 29 14.28 119.07 -80.13
CA ASP A 29 13.43 120.24 -80.45
C ASP A 29 14.07 121.56 -79.95
N GLU A 30 14.76 121.52 -78.81
CA GLU A 30 15.55 122.62 -78.23
C GLU A 30 16.90 122.85 -78.93
N GLY A 31 17.29 122.00 -79.89
CA GLY A 31 18.54 122.10 -80.66
C GLY A 31 19.82 121.78 -79.85
N LEU A 32 19.69 121.23 -78.64
CA LEU A 32 20.80 120.94 -77.74
C LEU A 32 21.51 119.61 -78.06
N ILE A 33 20.84 118.71 -78.77
CA ILE A 33 21.34 117.38 -79.15
C ILE A 33 21.00 117.11 -80.62
N THR A 34 21.94 116.56 -81.40
CA THR A 34 21.67 116.12 -82.79
C THR A 34 20.77 114.89 -82.82
N GLU A 35 19.93 114.77 -83.85
CA GLU A 35 18.98 113.66 -84.03
C GLU A 35 19.66 112.29 -83.90
N GLU A 36 20.77 112.09 -84.61
CA GLU A 36 21.63 110.89 -84.54
C GLU A 36 22.01 110.51 -83.10
N ARG A 37 22.30 111.51 -82.26
CA ARG A 37 22.73 111.30 -80.88
C ARG A 37 21.56 111.01 -79.94
N ALA A 38 20.40 111.60 -80.19
CA ALA A 38 19.18 111.27 -79.46
C ALA A 38 18.70 109.86 -79.79
N ASP A 39 18.74 109.45 -81.05
CA ASP A 39 18.30 108.11 -81.47
C ASP A 39 19.23 107.01 -80.96
N TYR A 40 20.55 107.23 -80.94
CA TYR A 40 21.49 106.33 -80.24
C TYR A 40 21.13 106.16 -78.75
N LEU A 41 20.72 107.23 -78.06
CA LEU A 41 20.31 107.16 -76.65
C LEU A 41 18.95 106.47 -76.47
N LYS A 42 18.01 106.66 -77.39
CA LYS A 42 16.72 105.95 -77.47
C LYS A 42 16.93 104.44 -77.65
N GLU A 43 17.84 104.04 -78.55
CA GLU A 43 18.20 102.64 -78.78
C GLU A 43 18.84 102.01 -77.53
N LYS A 44 19.85 102.65 -76.93
CA LYS A 44 20.47 102.18 -75.68
C LYS A 44 19.47 102.08 -74.53
N PHE A 45 18.45 102.94 -74.46
CA PHE A 45 17.38 102.84 -73.47
C PHE A 45 16.45 101.65 -73.74
N LYS A 46 16.07 101.38 -75.00
CA LYS A 46 15.32 100.17 -75.40
C LYS A 46 16.08 98.88 -75.08
N GLU A 47 17.38 98.81 -75.41
CA GLU A 47 18.25 97.68 -75.04
C GLU A 47 18.24 97.43 -73.53
N LEU A 48 18.55 98.45 -72.74
CA LEU A 48 18.70 98.34 -71.28
C LEU A 48 17.39 97.92 -70.62
N HIS A 49 16.26 98.49 -71.06
CA HIS A 49 14.93 98.11 -70.58
C HIS A 49 14.57 96.66 -70.92
N SER A 50 14.88 96.20 -72.15
CA SER A 50 14.69 94.79 -72.54
C SER A 50 15.53 93.83 -71.67
N HIS A 51 16.74 94.26 -71.27
CA HIS A 51 17.61 93.49 -70.39
C HIS A 51 17.06 93.40 -68.97
N VAL A 52 16.50 94.49 -68.44
CA VAL A 52 15.79 94.53 -67.14
C VAL A 52 14.58 93.60 -67.15
N LEU A 53 13.77 93.60 -68.21
CA LEU A 53 12.66 92.65 -68.37
C LEU A 53 13.15 91.19 -68.45
N SER A 54 14.30 90.93 -69.09
CA SER A 54 14.92 89.60 -69.09
C SER A 54 15.44 89.18 -67.71
N ILE A 55 15.88 90.11 -66.86
CA ILE A 55 16.28 89.83 -65.47
C ILE A 55 15.03 89.43 -64.67
N TYR A 56 13.98 90.25 -64.67
CA TYR A 56 12.74 89.94 -63.93
C TYR A 56 12.09 88.61 -64.38
N ARG A 57 12.16 88.26 -65.68
CA ARG A 57 11.71 86.95 -66.17
C ARG A 57 12.54 85.80 -65.59
N ARG A 58 13.87 85.94 -65.50
CA ARG A 58 14.77 84.95 -64.87
C ARG A 58 14.51 84.84 -63.36
N ASP A 59 14.39 85.96 -62.66
CA ASP A 59 14.12 85.99 -61.23
C ASP A 59 12.80 85.31 -60.88
N ASN A 60 11.73 85.54 -61.65
CA ASN A 60 10.44 84.87 -61.43
C ASN A 60 10.53 83.33 -61.63
N ILE A 61 11.34 82.86 -62.58
CA ILE A 61 11.61 81.42 -62.78
C ILE A 61 12.41 80.85 -61.61
N LEU A 62 13.47 81.55 -61.17
CA LEU A 62 14.28 81.16 -60.00
C LEU A 62 13.44 81.12 -58.72
N LEU A 63 12.54 82.08 -58.53
CA LEU A 63 11.66 82.18 -57.36
C LEU A 63 10.59 81.05 -57.37
N LYS A 64 10.06 80.68 -58.55
CA LYS A 64 9.21 79.48 -58.70
C LYS A 64 9.99 78.20 -58.35
N ARG A 65 11.21 78.03 -58.87
CA ARG A 65 12.09 76.88 -58.56
C ARG A 65 12.45 76.82 -57.06
N ALA A 66 12.73 77.96 -56.43
CA ALA A 66 12.99 78.04 -55.00
C ALA A 66 11.78 77.68 -54.14
N ARG A 67 10.55 77.98 -54.59
CA ARG A 67 9.31 77.52 -53.93
C ARG A 67 9.11 76.00 -54.08
N GLN A 68 9.41 75.43 -55.25
CA GLN A 68 9.35 73.97 -55.47
C GLN A 68 10.35 73.23 -54.57
N LEU A 69 11.62 73.64 -54.58
CA LEU A 69 12.69 73.05 -53.75
C LEU A 69 12.41 73.17 -52.24
N ARG A 70 11.74 74.23 -51.78
CA ARG A 70 11.26 74.32 -50.38
C ARG A 70 10.18 73.28 -50.09
N GLY A 71 9.19 73.12 -50.98
CA GLY A 71 8.16 72.09 -50.84
C GLY A 71 8.69 70.66 -50.91
N GLU A 72 9.81 70.42 -51.60
CA GLU A 72 10.53 69.13 -51.56
C GLU A 72 11.29 68.96 -50.24
N LEU A 73 12.05 69.98 -49.81
CA LEU A 73 12.78 69.99 -48.53
C LEU A 73 11.85 69.76 -47.33
N ASP A 74 10.66 70.35 -47.33
CA ASP A 74 9.71 70.21 -46.22
C ASP A 74 9.03 68.81 -46.20
N ARG A 75 8.79 68.19 -47.37
CA ARG A 75 8.37 66.78 -47.43
C ARG A 75 9.46 65.81 -46.96
N GLU A 76 10.73 66.07 -47.28
CA GLU A 76 11.84 65.27 -46.75
C GLU A 76 12.01 65.48 -45.24
N ARG A 77 11.77 66.68 -44.72
CA ARG A 77 11.72 66.94 -43.27
C ARG A 77 10.59 66.18 -42.60
N GLU A 78 9.42 66.05 -43.23
CA GLU A 78 8.31 65.24 -42.73
C GLU A 78 8.65 63.74 -42.75
N ARG A 79 9.28 63.23 -43.82
CA ARG A 79 9.81 61.86 -43.89
C ARG A 79 10.80 61.58 -42.77
N VAL A 80 11.82 62.42 -42.61
CA VAL A 80 12.84 62.29 -41.55
C VAL A 80 12.22 62.36 -40.15
N ARG A 81 11.21 63.21 -39.91
CA ARG A 81 10.45 63.19 -38.65
C ARG A 81 9.72 61.86 -38.46
N SER A 82 8.99 61.38 -39.46
CA SER A 82 8.24 60.11 -39.34
C SER A 82 9.15 58.91 -39.08
N HIS A 83 10.35 58.85 -39.67
CA HIS A 83 11.35 57.84 -39.34
C HIS A 83 11.92 58.01 -37.93
N GLY A 84 12.14 59.25 -37.47
CA GLY A 84 12.52 59.53 -36.07
C GLY A 84 11.45 59.16 -35.05
N ASP A 85 10.17 59.32 -35.39
CA ASP A 85 9.03 58.94 -34.54
C ASP A 85 8.70 57.44 -34.60
N ILE A 86 9.21 56.71 -35.61
CA ILE A 86 9.26 55.24 -35.60
C ILE A 86 10.43 54.78 -34.73
N ALA A 87 11.65 55.28 -34.95
CA ALA A 87 12.83 54.91 -34.18
C ALA A 87 12.66 55.15 -32.66
N ARG A 88 11.91 56.20 -32.26
CA ARG A 88 11.52 56.42 -30.86
C ARG A 88 10.65 55.30 -30.28
N LYS A 89 9.70 54.77 -31.06
CA LYS A 89 8.86 53.64 -30.64
C LYS A 89 9.68 52.36 -30.58
N ASP A 90 10.57 52.16 -31.54
CA ASP A 90 11.51 51.03 -31.53
C ASP A 90 12.41 51.10 -30.28
N ASP A 91 12.93 52.29 -29.91
CA ASP A 91 13.68 52.51 -28.66
C ASP A 91 12.82 52.29 -27.40
N GLU A 92 11.56 52.73 -27.39
CA GLU A 92 10.60 52.52 -26.29
C GLU A 92 10.23 51.03 -26.12
N GLU A 93 10.02 50.30 -27.21
CA GLU A 93 9.77 48.84 -27.23
C GLU A 93 11.03 48.06 -26.84
N ILE A 94 12.21 48.42 -27.34
CA ILE A 94 13.50 47.84 -26.91
C ILE A 94 13.74 48.09 -25.42
N HIS A 95 13.37 49.26 -24.89
CA HIS A 95 13.46 49.56 -23.47
C HIS A 95 12.46 48.72 -22.65
N HIS A 96 11.22 48.55 -23.11
CA HIS A 96 10.25 47.65 -22.48
C HIS A 96 10.74 46.19 -22.49
N LEU A 97 11.26 45.70 -23.61
CA LEU A 97 11.79 44.34 -23.73
C LEU A 97 13.01 44.12 -22.84
N ARG A 98 13.88 45.13 -22.70
CA ARG A 98 14.99 45.09 -21.72
C ARG A 98 14.47 45.07 -20.27
N GLN A 99 13.40 45.79 -19.96
CA GLN A 99 12.80 45.74 -18.63
C GLN A 99 12.17 44.38 -18.31
N THR A 100 11.47 43.74 -19.26
CA THR A 100 10.92 42.39 -19.06
C THR A 100 12.00 41.31 -19.00
N LEU A 101 13.05 41.39 -19.82
CA LEU A 101 14.23 40.52 -19.69
C LEU A 101 14.87 40.66 -18.32
N MET A 102 15.11 41.89 -17.83
CA MET A 102 15.63 42.12 -16.48
C MET A 102 14.67 41.70 -15.34
N GLY A 103 13.40 41.42 -15.64
CA GLY A 103 12.45 40.78 -14.73
C GLY A 103 12.68 39.27 -14.71
N ILE A 104 12.60 38.64 -15.87
CA ILE A 104 12.79 37.19 -16.07
C ILE A 104 14.18 36.73 -15.59
N GLU A 105 15.25 37.52 -15.81
CA GLU A 105 16.60 37.25 -15.30
C GLU A 105 16.64 37.20 -13.77
N LYS A 106 15.83 38.01 -13.08
CA LYS A 106 15.73 38.01 -11.61
C LYS A 106 14.86 36.87 -11.11
N GLU A 107 13.73 36.61 -11.76
CA GLU A 107 12.87 35.45 -11.45
C GLU A 107 13.64 34.13 -11.61
N LEU A 108 14.50 34.03 -12.65
CA LEU A 108 15.43 32.93 -12.86
C LEU A 108 16.52 32.86 -11.79
N ALA A 109 17.15 33.97 -11.42
CA ALA A 109 18.16 34.01 -10.36
C ALA A 109 17.55 33.60 -9.00
N GLU A 110 16.37 34.12 -8.64
CA GLU A 110 15.64 33.71 -7.44
C GLU A 110 15.20 32.23 -7.51
N ALA A 111 14.87 31.70 -8.70
CA ALA A 111 14.58 30.27 -8.87
C ALA A 111 15.83 29.40 -8.66
N GLN A 112 16.99 29.82 -9.17
CA GLN A 112 18.28 29.15 -8.94
C GLN A 112 18.71 29.23 -7.46
N GLU A 113 18.49 30.36 -6.79
CA GLU A 113 18.70 30.48 -5.34
C GLU A 113 17.79 29.51 -4.57
N ARG A 114 16.47 29.47 -4.87
CA ARG A 114 15.53 28.51 -4.27
C ARG A 114 15.96 27.06 -4.51
N GLU A 115 16.38 26.71 -5.73
CA GLU A 115 16.87 25.38 -6.05
C GLU A 115 18.12 25.04 -5.24
N SER A 116 19.10 25.96 -5.15
CA SER A 116 20.31 25.74 -4.35
C SER A 116 20.03 25.53 -2.86
N VAL A 117 19.03 26.24 -2.30
CA VAL A 117 18.57 26.04 -0.92
C VAL A 117 17.93 24.65 -0.77
N LEU A 118 17.04 24.25 -1.68
CA LEU A 118 16.42 22.92 -1.65
C LEU A 118 17.44 21.78 -1.83
N GLN A 119 18.48 21.97 -2.64
CA GLN A 119 19.59 21.01 -2.76
C GLN A 119 20.39 20.91 -1.44
N VAL A 120 20.64 22.02 -0.75
CA VAL A 120 21.30 22.02 0.57
C VAL A 120 20.40 21.36 1.64
N GLU A 121 19.10 21.65 1.66
CA GLU A 121 18.14 21.00 2.56
C GLU A 121 18.08 19.49 2.33
N ALA A 122 18.02 19.04 1.07
CA ALA A 122 18.06 17.61 0.72
C ALA A 122 19.34 16.93 1.23
N LEU A 123 20.51 17.57 1.05
CA LEU A 123 21.79 17.08 1.58
C LEU A 123 21.83 17.07 3.12
N GLU A 124 21.16 18.00 3.80
CA GLU A 124 20.98 17.95 5.25
C GLU A 124 20.04 16.82 5.68
N PHE A 125 18.93 16.57 4.98
CA PHE A 125 18.04 15.45 5.26
C PHE A 125 18.75 14.10 5.06
N ASP A 126 19.55 13.93 4.00
CA ASP A 126 20.33 12.71 3.79
C ASP A 126 21.45 12.55 4.84
N ARG A 127 22.10 13.64 5.29
CA ARG A 127 23.04 13.57 6.43
C ARG A 127 22.35 13.16 7.72
N ARG A 128 21.20 13.76 8.06
CA ARG A 128 20.39 13.41 9.25
C ARG A 128 19.94 11.94 9.19
N LYS A 129 19.53 11.47 8.01
CA LYS A 129 19.18 10.06 7.72
C LYS A 129 20.37 9.12 7.89
N GLN A 130 21.56 9.48 7.43
CA GLN A 130 22.79 8.72 7.66
C GLN A 130 23.14 8.64 9.15
N SER A 131 23.08 9.75 9.89
CA SER A 131 23.28 9.75 11.35
C SER A 131 22.28 8.83 12.07
N LEU A 132 20.99 8.89 11.72
CA LEU A 132 19.96 8.01 12.30
C LEU A 132 20.14 6.53 11.93
N ILE A 133 20.74 6.22 10.77
CA ILE A 133 21.11 4.84 10.40
C ILE A 133 22.28 4.36 11.26
N LEU A 134 23.31 5.18 11.47
CA LEU A 134 24.45 4.87 12.34
C LEU A 134 24.02 4.72 13.81
N GLU A 135 23.21 5.64 14.35
CA GLU A 135 22.65 5.52 15.71
C GLU A 135 21.80 4.24 15.88
N ARG A 136 21.05 3.85 14.85
CA ARG A 136 20.31 2.57 14.84
C ARG A 136 21.25 1.37 14.83
N GLU A 137 22.33 1.42 14.07
CA GLU A 137 23.31 0.33 13.95
C GLU A 137 24.17 0.19 15.20
N ASP A 138 24.58 1.29 15.84
CA ASP A 138 25.22 1.29 17.16
C ASP A 138 24.27 0.75 18.24
N ALA A 139 22.99 1.15 18.23
CA ALA A 139 22.00 0.62 19.16
C ALA A 139 21.72 -0.88 18.94
N GLN A 140 21.72 -1.35 17.69
CA GLN A 140 21.61 -2.76 17.35
C GLN A 140 22.86 -3.54 17.78
N ALA A 141 24.07 -3.00 17.55
CA ALA A 141 25.33 -3.58 17.98
C ALA A 141 25.42 -3.67 19.51
N ALA A 142 24.95 -2.65 20.24
CA ALA A 142 24.89 -2.64 21.69
C ALA A 142 23.91 -3.69 22.26
N GLU A 143 22.72 -3.85 21.66
CA GLU A 143 21.79 -4.91 22.05
C GLU A 143 22.30 -6.31 21.69
N VAL A 144 22.92 -6.50 20.51
CA VAL A 144 23.59 -7.75 20.14
C VAL A 144 24.71 -8.08 21.12
N ALA A 145 25.55 -7.11 21.49
CA ALA A 145 26.61 -7.29 22.50
C ALA A 145 26.05 -7.61 23.89
N ARG A 146 24.87 -7.08 24.25
CA ARG A 146 24.18 -7.37 25.52
C ARG A 146 23.52 -8.75 25.54
N LEU A 147 23.05 -9.24 24.39
CA LEU A 147 22.40 -10.55 24.24
C LEU A 147 23.41 -11.68 24.02
N ARG A 148 24.53 -11.42 23.36
CA ARG A 148 25.61 -12.39 23.08
C ARG A 148 26.07 -13.20 24.30
N PRO A 149 26.45 -12.61 25.45
CA PRO A 149 26.84 -13.39 26.63
C PRO A 149 25.69 -14.17 27.28
N LYS A 150 24.43 -13.87 26.96
CA LYS A 150 23.27 -14.69 27.38
C LYS A 150 23.07 -15.88 26.43
N LEU A 151 23.24 -15.65 25.13
CA LEU A 151 23.26 -16.73 24.12
C LEU A 151 24.41 -17.69 24.38
N GLU A 152 25.60 -17.20 24.69
CA GLU A 152 26.78 -18.02 25.00
C GLU A 152 26.56 -18.85 26.28
N ARG A 153 25.91 -18.31 27.32
CA ARG A 153 25.48 -19.07 28.52
C ARG A 153 24.44 -20.14 28.22
N ILE A 154 23.38 -19.80 27.48
CA ILE A 154 22.37 -20.78 27.07
C ILE A 154 23.01 -21.87 26.19
N GLN A 155 24.03 -21.55 25.40
CA GLN A 155 24.80 -22.54 24.64
C GLN A 155 25.73 -23.40 25.50
N THR A 156 26.27 -22.91 26.63
CA THR A 156 26.99 -23.78 27.59
C THR A 156 26.01 -24.65 28.36
N GLU A 157 24.90 -24.10 28.85
CA GLU A 157 23.80 -24.85 29.49
C GLU A 157 23.27 -25.97 28.58
N ILE A 158 23.02 -25.71 27.30
CA ILE A 158 22.61 -26.74 26.32
C ILE A 158 23.70 -27.80 26.09
N LYS A 159 24.99 -27.43 26.11
CA LYS A 159 26.10 -28.41 26.00
C LYS A 159 26.22 -29.26 27.26
N GLU A 160 26.08 -28.67 28.44
CA GLU A 160 26.11 -29.35 29.74
C GLU A 160 24.94 -30.33 29.88
N MET A 161 23.70 -29.88 29.59
CA MET A 161 22.53 -30.78 29.49
C MET A 161 22.74 -31.86 28.42
N GLY A 162 23.37 -31.53 27.30
CA GLY A 162 23.72 -32.50 26.24
C GLY A 162 24.81 -33.51 26.62
N ILE A 163 25.62 -33.22 27.64
CA ILE A 163 26.56 -34.17 28.26
C ILE A 163 25.81 -35.04 29.27
N GLN A 164 25.01 -34.45 30.17
CA GLN A 164 24.18 -35.17 31.13
C GLN A 164 23.23 -36.18 30.45
N ILE A 165 22.62 -35.80 29.32
CA ILE A 165 21.78 -36.72 28.52
C ILE A 165 22.60 -37.90 27.97
N LYS A 166 23.86 -37.69 27.55
CA LYS A 166 24.73 -38.79 27.08
C LYS A 166 25.16 -39.70 28.23
N GLU A 167 25.43 -39.14 29.40
CA GLU A 167 25.74 -39.90 30.62
C GLU A 167 24.54 -40.73 31.09
N LEU A 168 23.33 -40.16 31.07
CA LEU A 168 22.10 -40.90 31.38
C LEU A 168 21.79 -41.99 30.35
N VAL A 169 22.07 -41.76 29.06
CA VAL A 169 21.94 -42.79 28.01
C VAL A 169 22.97 -43.90 28.21
N SER A 170 24.23 -43.61 28.54
CA SER A 170 25.22 -44.66 28.80
C SER A 170 24.91 -45.46 30.06
N GLN A 171 24.35 -44.84 31.11
CA GLN A 171 23.82 -45.52 32.29
C GLN A 171 22.62 -46.42 31.94
N TYR A 172 21.69 -45.94 31.12
CA TYR A 172 20.57 -46.74 30.64
C TYR A 172 21.03 -47.95 29.81
N ASP A 173 21.99 -47.77 28.90
CA ASP A 173 22.53 -48.87 28.10
C ASP A 173 23.32 -49.87 28.95
N SER A 174 24.03 -49.45 30.01
CA SER A 174 24.65 -50.39 30.96
C SER A 174 23.62 -51.18 31.77
N LEU A 175 22.57 -50.54 32.29
CA LEU A 175 21.47 -51.20 33.01
C LEU A 175 20.69 -52.16 32.09
N LYS A 176 20.58 -51.82 30.80
CA LYS A 176 19.98 -52.69 29.77
C LYS A 176 20.88 -53.90 29.47
N LEU A 177 22.19 -53.74 29.49
CA LEU A 177 23.14 -54.87 29.36
C LEU A 177 23.05 -55.80 30.57
N GLU A 178 23.02 -55.24 31.78
CA GLU A 178 22.84 -55.97 33.04
C GLU A 178 21.50 -56.72 33.07
N LYS A 179 20.41 -56.07 32.60
CA LYS A 179 19.11 -56.74 32.42
C LYS A 179 19.20 -57.95 31.49
N ILE A 180 19.87 -57.82 30.34
CA ILE A 180 20.04 -58.94 29.39
C ILE A 180 20.83 -60.07 30.04
N GLN A 181 21.90 -59.77 30.78
CA GLN A 181 22.67 -60.77 31.53
C GLN A 181 21.86 -61.46 32.62
N LEU A 182 20.94 -60.76 33.28
CA LEU A 182 20.01 -61.35 34.25
C LEU A 182 18.93 -62.22 33.56
N GLU A 183 18.42 -61.82 32.39
CA GLU A 183 17.51 -62.65 31.58
C GLU A 183 18.21 -63.91 31.05
N GLU A 184 19.49 -63.84 30.67
CA GLU A 184 20.34 -64.98 30.31
C GLU A 184 20.59 -65.92 31.51
N GLN A 185 20.86 -65.37 32.70
CA GLN A 185 21.01 -66.17 33.94
C GLN A 185 19.70 -66.82 34.38
N GLU A 186 18.56 -66.15 34.21
CA GLU A 186 17.24 -66.72 34.47
C GLU A 186 16.91 -67.83 33.45
N ALA A 187 17.24 -67.64 32.17
CA ALA A 187 17.10 -68.65 31.13
C ALA A 187 17.99 -69.88 31.38
N ALA A 188 19.25 -69.69 31.80
CA ALA A 188 20.14 -70.77 32.20
C ALA A 188 19.60 -71.54 33.43
N SER A 189 19.03 -70.83 34.41
CA SER A 189 18.39 -71.43 35.59
C SER A 189 17.13 -72.24 35.22
N LYS A 190 16.32 -71.72 34.30
CA LYS A 190 15.16 -72.43 33.72
C LYS A 190 15.58 -73.69 32.94
N ALA A 191 16.66 -73.61 32.17
CA ALA A 191 17.24 -74.78 31.48
C ALA A 191 17.76 -75.84 32.48
N GLY A 192 18.38 -75.42 33.57
CA GLY A 192 18.76 -76.30 34.69
C GLY A 192 17.56 -77.07 35.26
N SER A 193 16.44 -76.38 35.50
CA SER A 193 15.18 -77.00 35.93
C SER A 193 14.63 -78.01 34.91
N GLY A 194 14.75 -77.71 33.60
CA GLY A 194 14.41 -78.63 32.51
C GLY A 194 15.20 -79.95 32.52
N ASN A 195 16.48 -79.91 32.90
CA ASN A 195 17.31 -81.12 33.00
C ASN A 195 16.86 -82.03 34.16
N PHE A 196 16.38 -81.47 35.27
CA PHE A 196 15.78 -82.26 36.36
C PHE A 196 14.46 -82.90 35.95
N SER A 197 13.60 -82.20 35.18
CA SER A 197 12.33 -82.80 34.71
C SER A 197 12.54 -83.88 33.65
N ALA A 198 13.55 -83.75 32.78
CA ALA A 198 13.93 -84.78 31.81
C ALA A 198 14.43 -86.08 32.50
N SER A 199 15.24 -85.96 33.56
CA SER A 199 15.68 -87.10 34.37
C SER A 199 14.49 -87.81 35.06
N LEU A 200 13.53 -87.04 35.56
CA LEU A 200 12.29 -87.55 36.16
C LEU A 200 11.37 -88.24 35.11
N ALA A 201 11.42 -87.84 33.85
CA ALA A 201 10.73 -88.53 32.75
C ALA A 201 11.39 -89.87 32.40
N GLN A 202 12.72 -89.94 32.35
CA GLN A 202 13.45 -91.19 32.10
C GLN A 202 13.17 -92.24 33.20
N ALA A 203 13.12 -91.81 34.47
CA ALA A 203 12.73 -92.68 35.59
C ALA A 203 11.31 -93.28 35.46
N LYS A 204 10.37 -92.57 34.81
CA LYS A 204 9.02 -93.08 34.53
C LYS A 204 8.98 -94.04 33.34
N GLN A 205 9.81 -93.82 32.32
CA GLN A 205 9.85 -94.65 31.12
C GLN A 205 10.34 -96.09 31.40
N HIS A 206 11.16 -96.29 32.44
CA HIS A 206 11.57 -97.63 32.88
C HIS A 206 10.47 -98.44 33.57
N LEU A 207 9.36 -97.83 34.00
CA LEU A 207 8.29 -98.50 34.75
C LEU A 207 7.12 -98.97 33.87
N ALA A 208 7.05 -98.53 32.61
CA ALA A 208 5.96 -98.85 31.68
C ALA A 208 6.23 -100.02 30.71
N ASN A 209 7.45 -100.59 30.71
CA ASN A 209 7.91 -101.53 29.68
C ASN A 209 7.72 -103.02 30.04
N MET A 210 6.84 -103.36 30.99
CA MET A 210 6.74 -104.73 31.54
C MET A 210 5.36 -105.41 31.43
N GLU A 211 4.30 -104.73 30.98
CA GLU A 211 2.95 -105.31 30.93
C GLU A 211 2.34 -105.31 29.51
N HIS A 212 2.60 -106.43 28.82
CA HIS A 212 1.81 -107.03 27.72
C HIS A 212 1.71 -106.36 26.33
N GLU A 213 2.54 -106.87 25.40
CA GLU A 213 1.99 -107.41 24.14
C GLU A 213 1.27 -108.76 24.42
N PRO A 214 0.42 -109.33 23.52
CA PRO A 214 -0.03 -108.83 22.21
C PRO A 214 -1.56 -108.87 21.98
N GLU A 215 -2.10 -108.06 21.05
CA GLU A 215 -3.19 -108.46 20.12
C GLU A 215 -3.47 -107.38 19.04
N ARG A 216 -2.53 -107.24 18.09
CA ARG A 216 -2.49 -106.10 17.15
C ARG A 216 -3.43 -106.20 15.93
N ALA A 217 -4.43 -107.10 15.97
CA ALA A 217 -5.08 -107.64 14.76
C ALA A 217 -6.45 -107.05 14.40
N GLN A 218 -7.38 -106.86 15.35
CA GLN A 218 -8.81 -106.65 15.02
C GLN A 218 -9.21 -105.20 14.63
N LYS A 219 -8.28 -104.23 14.64
CA LYS A 219 -8.57 -102.80 14.43
C LYS A 219 -8.89 -102.37 12.97
N GLN A 220 -8.96 -103.27 12.00
CA GLN A 220 -8.98 -102.90 10.57
C GLN A 220 -10.33 -102.96 9.84
N LEU A 221 -11.38 -103.58 10.42
CA LEU A 221 -12.70 -103.64 9.75
C LEU A 221 -13.62 -102.47 10.16
N ASP A 222 -13.72 -102.23 11.45
CA ASP A 222 -14.61 -101.28 12.13
C ASP A 222 -14.40 -99.79 11.79
N LEU A 223 -13.30 -99.46 11.11
CA LEU A 223 -12.94 -98.09 10.76
C LEU A 223 -13.72 -97.59 9.53
N VAL A 224 -14.04 -98.48 8.58
CA VAL A 224 -14.67 -98.12 7.30
C VAL A 224 -16.13 -97.69 7.45
N CYS A 225 -16.87 -98.28 8.39
CA CYS A 225 -18.26 -97.92 8.63
C CYS A 225 -18.43 -96.55 9.34
N ARG A 226 -17.41 -96.07 10.04
CA ARG A 226 -17.45 -94.79 10.77
C ARG A 226 -17.13 -93.58 9.88
N SER A 227 -16.23 -93.73 8.89
CA SER A 227 -15.84 -92.62 7.99
C SER A 227 -17.01 -92.10 7.13
N LEU A 228 -17.87 -92.99 6.62
CA LEU A 228 -19.05 -92.63 5.83
C LEU A 228 -20.11 -91.81 6.58
N GLN A 229 -20.13 -91.88 7.93
CA GLN A 229 -21.01 -91.03 8.75
C GLN A 229 -20.35 -89.69 9.09
N GLY A 230 -19.02 -89.62 9.19
CA GLY A 230 -18.28 -88.36 9.33
C GLY A 230 -18.46 -87.46 8.10
N ALA A 231 -18.20 -88.01 6.91
CA ALA A 231 -18.24 -87.27 5.64
C ALA A 231 -19.60 -86.58 5.33
N ARG A 232 -20.72 -87.06 5.90
CA ARG A 232 -22.03 -86.40 5.76
C ARG A 232 -22.16 -85.17 6.64
N LYS A 233 -21.75 -85.26 7.91
CA LYS A 233 -21.75 -84.12 8.85
C LYS A 233 -20.72 -83.07 8.46
N GLU A 234 -19.60 -83.49 7.87
CA GLU A 234 -18.61 -82.57 7.31
C GLU A 234 -19.16 -81.76 6.13
N LEU A 235 -20.13 -82.30 5.38
CA LEU A 235 -20.80 -81.61 4.27
C LEU A 235 -21.82 -80.58 4.77
N GLU A 236 -22.66 -80.94 5.75
CA GLU A 236 -23.55 -80.01 6.46
C GLU A 236 -22.75 -78.86 7.11
N LEU A 237 -21.64 -79.18 7.77
CA LEU A 237 -20.70 -78.20 8.33
C LEU A 237 -19.88 -77.44 7.27
N VAL A 238 -19.96 -77.79 5.98
CA VAL A 238 -19.39 -77.00 4.87
C VAL A 238 -20.45 -76.06 4.32
N ASP A 239 -21.71 -76.50 4.19
CA ASP A 239 -22.81 -75.63 3.77
C ASP A 239 -23.08 -74.50 4.79
N GLU A 240 -23.02 -74.79 6.09
CA GLU A 240 -23.04 -73.74 7.14
C GLU A 240 -21.87 -72.75 7.03
N LYS A 241 -20.67 -73.24 6.66
CA LYS A 241 -19.50 -72.38 6.44
C LYS A 241 -19.62 -71.56 5.16
N ILE A 242 -20.23 -72.09 4.11
CA ILE A 242 -20.53 -71.36 2.86
C ILE A 242 -21.56 -70.27 3.15
N ALA A 243 -22.62 -70.57 3.89
CA ALA A 243 -23.59 -69.56 4.34
C ALA A 243 -22.92 -68.46 5.17
N ALA A 244 -22.11 -68.82 6.17
CA ALA A 244 -21.35 -67.85 6.96
C ALA A 244 -20.35 -67.04 6.12
N GLN A 245 -19.71 -67.65 5.12
CA GLN A 245 -18.79 -66.97 4.21
C GLN A 245 -19.51 -65.99 3.27
N LEU A 246 -20.67 -66.37 2.71
CA LEU A 246 -21.55 -65.46 1.97
C LEU A 246 -21.99 -64.28 2.84
N ASP A 247 -22.31 -64.53 4.10
CA ASP A 247 -22.65 -63.49 5.06
C ASP A 247 -21.47 -62.55 5.37
N THR A 248 -20.23 -63.06 5.37
CA THR A 248 -19.03 -62.20 5.44
C THR A 248 -18.73 -61.48 4.14
N LEU A 249 -18.99 -62.07 2.96
CA LEU A 249 -18.84 -61.43 1.66
C LEU A 249 -19.82 -60.26 1.54
N ASN A 250 -21.10 -60.45 1.84
CA ASN A 250 -22.10 -59.38 1.88
C ASN A 250 -21.68 -58.22 2.81
N LYS A 251 -21.08 -58.53 3.98
CA LYS A 251 -20.54 -57.52 4.91
C LYS A 251 -19.29 -56.82 4.36
N LEU A 252 -18.44 -57.52 3.61
CA LEU A 252 -17.25 -56.96 2.96
C LEU A 252 -17.60 -56.13 1.72
N GLU A 253 -18.61 -56.52 0.94
CA GLU A 253 -19.15 -55.74 -0.18
C GLU A 253 -19.81 -54.45 0.29
N LEU A 254 -20.57 -54.50 1.39
CA LEU A 254 -21.11 -53.30 2.04
C LEU A 254 -19.99 -52.39 2.57
N GLN A 255 -18.90 -52.96 3.13
CA GLN A 255 -17.72 -52.18 3.52
C GLN A 255 -16.93 -51.63 2.33
N LEU A 256 -16.90 -52.31 1.18
CA LEU A 256 -16.31 -51.80 -0.06
C LEU A 256 -17.13 -50.62 -0.60
N SER A 257 -18.45 -50.78 -0.72
CA SER A 257 -19.38 -49.71 -1.12
C SER A 257 -19.23 -48.47 -0.23
N ASN A 258 -19.19 -48.65 1.10
CA ASN A 258 -18.95 -47.55 2.03
C ASN A 258 -17.56 -46.91 1.84
N LYS A 259 -16.50 -47.71 1.66
CA LYS A 259 -15.14 -47.19 1.39
C LYS A 259 -15.02 -46.49 0.04
N ASP A 260 -15.76 -46.89 -0.99
CA ASP A 260 -15.79 -46.21 -2.27
C ASP A 260 -16.60 -44.91 -2.21
N ASN A 261 -17.68 -44.86 -1.42
CA ASN A 261 -18.38 -43.61 -1.09
C ASN A 261 -17.46 -42.65 -0.31
N ASP A 262 -16.75 -43.13 0.72
CA ASP A 262 -15.74 -42.35 1.47
C ASP A 262 -14.59 -41.89 0.55
N ARG A 263 -14.16 -42.74 -0.38
CA ARG A 263 -13.12 -42.42 -1.38
C ARG A 263 -13.59 -41.36 -2.37
N VAL A 264 -14.84 -41.40 -2.82
CA VAL A 264 -15.44 -40.35 -3.67
C VAL A 264 -15.55 -39.03 -2.89
N ALA A 265 -15.96 -39.06 -1.62
CA ALA A 265 -15.97 -37.88 -0.74
C ALA A 265 -14.55 -37.32 -0.48
N ALA A 266 -13.55 -38.20 -0.31
CA ALA A 266 -12.15 -37.82 -0.19
C ALA A 266 -11.60 -37.21 -1.49
N ILE A 267 -11.94 -37.77 -2.65
CA ILE A 267 -11.58 -37.21 -3.97
C ILE A 267 -12.24 -35.84 -4.18
N ALA A 268 -13.53 -35.69 -3.86
CA ALA A 268 -14.25 -34.42 -3.98
C ALA A 268 -13.68 -33.33 -3.04
N SER A 269 -13.32 -33.68 -1.81
CA SER A 269 -12.68 -32.74 -0.88
C SER A 269 -11.24 -32.39 -1.28
N ILE A 270 -10.46 -33.34 -1.81
CA ILE A 270 -9.14 -33.07 -2.41
C ILE A 270 -9.27 -32.17 -3.65
N GLN A 271 -10.26 -32.40 -4.52
CA GLN A 271 -10.54 -31.54 -5.68
C GLN A 271 -10.92 -30.12 -5.23
N LYS A 272 -11.73 -29.98 -4.19
CA LYS A 272 -12.06 -28.68 -3.60
C LYS A 272 -10.81 -27.97 -3.08
N ILE A 273 -9.97 -28.65 -2.28
CA ILE A 273 -8.71 -28.10 -1.77
C ILE A 273 -7.76 -27.69 -2.91
N ARG A 274 -7.70 -28.47 -4.01
CA ARG A 274 -6.94 -28.11 -5.22
C ARG A 274 -7.49 -26.84 -5.87
N SER A 275 -8.80 -26.74 -6.09
CA SER A 275 -9.43 -25.52 -6.62
C SER A 275 -9.26 -24.28 -5.71
N GLU A 276 -9.01 -24.48 -4.42
CA GLU A 276 -8.63 -23.41 -3.47
C GLU A 276 -7.11 -23.16 -3.43
N MET A 277 -6.27 -24.04 -3.97
CA MET A 277 -4.82 -23.88 -4.07
C MET A 277 -4.37 -23.33 -5.44
N ASP A 278 -4.98 -23.73 -6.54
CA ASP A 278 -4.65 -23.27 -7.89
C ASP A 278 -4.64 -21.72 -8.02
N PRO A 279 -5.64 -20.95 -7.52
CA PRO A 279 -5.55 -19.49 -7.52
C PRO A 279 -4.44 -18.97 -6.60
N LYS A 280 -4.09 -19.67 -5.50
CA LYS A 280 -2.99 -19.28 -4.61
C LYS A 280 -1.62 -19.53 -5.26
N GLN A 281 -1.48 -20.62 -6.03
CA GLN A 281 -0.29 -20.90 -6.82
C GLN A 281 -0.14 -19.91 -7.98
N SER A 282 -1.26 -19.52 -8.61
CA SER A 282 -1.28 -18.44 -9.60
C SER A 282 -0.83 -17.11 -9.00
N THR A 283 -1.39 -16.70 -7.85
CA THR A 283 -0.98 -15.43 -7.20
C THR A 283 0.46 -15.45 -6.69
N LEU A 284 0.96 -16.60 -6.21
CA LEU A 284 2.38 -16.76 -5.87
C LEU A 284 3.29 -16.71 -7.11
N SER A 285 2.84 -17.25 -8.25
CA SER A 285 3.59 -17.18 -9.51
C SER A 285 3.67 -15.74 -10.02
N THR A 286 2.57 -14.97 -9.95
CA THR A 286 2.61 -13.54 -10.29
C THR A 286 3.42 -12.71 -9.29
N LEU A 287 3.39 -13.03 -8.00
CA LEU A 287 4.21 -12.38 -6.97
C LEU A 287 5.71 -12.64 -7.19
N ASN A 288 6.07 -13.87 -7.53
CA ASN A 288 7.45 -14.24 -7.86
C ASN A 288 7.92 -13.57 -9.16
N ALA A 289 7.05 -13.42 -10.16
CA ALA A 289 7.36 -12.68 -11.38
C ALA A 289 7.59 -11.18 -11.10
N SER A 290 6.71 -10.53 -10.33
CA SER A 290 6.91 -9.12 -9.92
C SER A 290 8.15 -8.95 -9.03
N LEU A 291 8.45 -9.91 -8.17
CA LEU A 291 9.65 -9.90 -7.33
C LEU A 291 10.93 -10.07 -8.16
N GLY A 292 10.89 -10.86 -9.24
CA GLY A 292 11.98 -10.94 -10.23
C GLY A 292 12.21 -9.60 -10.92
N MET A 293 11.14 -8.97 -11.42
CA MET A 293 11.21 -7.64 -12.05
C MET A 293 11.72 -6.56 -11.08
N GLU A 294 11.30 -6.56 -9.81
CA GLU A 294 11.85 -5.65 -8.79
C GLU A 294 13.33 -5.93 -8.49
N GLN A 295 13.78 -7.19 -8.55
CA GLN A 295 15.20 -7.53 -8.38
C GLN A 295 16.05 -7.08 -9.57
N GLU A 296 15.57 -7.24 -10.80
CA GLU A 296 16.22 -6.75 -12.03
C GLU A 296 16.29 -5.22 -12.05
N LEU A 297 15.18 -4.53 -11.75
CA LEU A 297 15.15 -3.07 -11.61
C LEU A 297 16.12 -2.59 -10.53
N ARG A 298 16.17 -3.27 -9.37
CA ARG A 298 17.10 -2.93 -8.28
C ARG A 298 18.56 -3.17 -8.65
N GLN A 299 18.86 -4.20 -9.45
CA GLN A 299 20.20 -4.42 -9.99
C GLN A 299 20.58 -3.27 -10.94
N GLY A 300 19.72 -2.92 -11.90
CA GLY A 300 19.96 -1.80 -12.82
C GLY A 300 20.09 -0.43 -12.12
N TYR A 301 19.36 -0.18 -11.02
CA TYR A 301 19.58 1.00 -10.18
C TYR A 301 20.94 0.96 -9.47
N GLN A 302 21.38 -0.21 -9.01
CA GLN A 302 22.66 -0.36 -8.30
C GLN A 302 23.86 -0.28 -9.26
N GLU A 303 23.71 -0.74 -10.51
CA GLU A 303 24.66 -0.54 -11.61
C GLU A 303 24.79 0.95 -11.94
N ARG A 304 23.67 1.66 -12.17
CA ARG A 304 23.67 3.12 -12.39
C ARG A 304 24.30 3.91 -11.24
N LEU A 305 24.15 3.46 -9.98
CA LEU A 305 24.81 4.07 -8.83
C LEU A 305 26.33 3.83 -8.82
N VAL A 306 26.82 2.72 -9.37
CA VAL A 306 28.26 2.49 -9.59
C VAL A 306 28.77 3.36 -10.74
N GLU A 307 28.06 3.42 -11.87
CA GLU A 307 28.40 4.28 -13.02
C GLU A 307 28.49 5.76 -12.62
N LEU A 308 27.47 6.29 -11.95
CA LEU A 308 27.48 7.66 -11.40
C LEU A 308 28.57 7.83 -10.35
N GLY A 309 28.83 6.81 -9.53
CA GLY A 309 29.92 6.79 -8.56
C GLY A 309 31.30 6.90 -9.19
N ASP A 310 31.53 6.25 -10.34
CA ASP A 310 32.79 6.33 -11.10
C ASP A 310 32.89 7.62 -11.93
N LEU A 311 31.76 8.12 -12.46
CA LEU A 311 31.70 9.45 -13.07
C LEU A 311 32.10 10.53 -12.05
N ILE A 312 31.57 10.47 -10.82
CA ILE A 312 31.93 11.38 -9.71
C ILE A 312 33.40 11.21 -9.27
N LYS A 313 34.03 10.05 -9.45
CA LYS A 313 35.48 9.88 -9.21
C LYS A 313 36.31 10.53 -10.31
N SER A 314 35.89 10.42 -11.57
CA SER A 314 36.58 11.01 -12.72
C SER A 314 36.54 12.54 -12.72
N THR A 315 35.38 13.16 -12.43
CA THR A 315 35.28 14.62 -12.27
C THR A 315 36.14 15.11 -11.11
N LYS A 316 36.12 14.43 -9.95
CA LYS A 316 36.99 14.73 -8.79
C LYS A 316 38.48 14.42 -9.01
N ALA A 317 38.86 13.78 -10.12
CA ALA A 317 40.24 13.68 -10.57
C ALA A 317 40.61 14.92 -11.40
N SER A 318 39.81 15.25 -12.41
CA SER A 318 39.96 16.45 -13.23
C SER A 318 39.97 17.74 -12.40
N GLU A 319 39.06 17.90 -11.44
CA GLU A 319 39.03 19.03 -10.49
C GLU A 319 40.36 19.21 -9.74
N LYS A 320 41.07 18.12 -9.41
CA LYS A 320 42.37 18.18 -8.73
C LYS A 320 43.49 18.52 -9.70
N GLU A 321 43.44 18.03 -10.93
CA GLU A 321 44.40 18.36 -11.98
C GLU A 321 44.32 19.85 -12.33
N GLU A 322 43.11 20.39 -12.51
CA GLU A 322 42.85 21.83 -12.67
C GLU A 322 43.29 22.63 -11.44
N HIS A 323 43.00 22.18 -10.22
CA HIS A 323 43.45 22.84 -8.99
C HIS A 323 44.99 22.90 -8.90
N ASN A 324 45.67 21.80 -9.23
CA ASN A 324 47.13 21.73 -9.28
C ASN A 324 47.70 22.67 -10.36
N GLY A 325 47.06 22.78 -11.53
CA GLY A 325 47.40 23.74 -12.57
C GLY A 325 47.25 25.20 -12.11
N ILE A 326 46.14 25.52 -11.45
CA ILE A 326 45.90 26.84 -10.84
C ILE A 326 46.95 27.16 -9.76
N GLU A 327 47.37 26.19 -8.95
CA GLU A 327 48.47 26.40 -8.00
C GLU A 327 49.82 26.65 -8.70
N GLN A 328 50.13 25.95 -9.79
CA GLN A 328 51.36 26.18 -10.57
C GLN A 328 51.37 27.60 -11.15
N LEU A 329 50.28 28.03 -11.79
CA LEU A 329 50.13 29.39 -12.31
C LEU A 329 50.18 30.46 -11.21
N ARG A 330 49.69 30.18 -10.00
CA ARG A 330 49.88 31.07 -8.83
C ARG A 330 51.36 31.20 -8.45
N ARG A 331 52.08 30.08 -8.33
CA ARG A 331 53.52 30.04 -8.00
C ARG A 331 54.36 30.77 -9.05
N GLU A 332 54.00 30.66 -10.33
CA GLU A 332 54.66 31.37 -11.42
C GLU A 332 54.36 32.88 -11.39
N LYS A 333 53.10 33.28 -11.18
CA LYS A 333 52.73 34.67 -10.96
C LYS A 333 53.49 35.29 -9.79
N GLU A 334 53.70 34.55 -8.70
CA GLU A 334 54.48 35.01 -7.55
C GLU A 334 55.97 35.19 -7.86
N ARG A 335 56.58 34.31 -8.69
CA ARG A 335 57.96 34.51 -9.19
C ARG A 335 58.06 35.79 -10.02
N CYS A 336 57.23 35.95 -11.04
CA CYS A 336 57.24 37.12 -11.91
C CYS A 336 56.96 38.43 -11.14
N MET A 337 56.08 38.40 -10.13
CA MET A 337 55.84 39.54 -9.24
C MET A 337 57.03 39.89 -8.34
N ASN A 338 57.91 38.94 -8.02
CA ASN A 338 59.12 39.19 -7.23
C ASN A 338 60.29 39.63 -8.12
N GLU A 339 60.41 39.08 -9.33
CA GLU A 339 61.32 39.57 -10.38
C GLU A 339 61.00 41.03 -10.74
N TYR A 340 59.72 41.37 -10.93
CA TYR A 340 59.28 42.75 -11.18
C TYR A 340 59.67 43.71 -10.05
N LYS A 341 59.52 43.31 -8.78
CA LYS A 341 59.97 44.13 -7.62
C LYS A 341 61.49 44.33 -7.61
N ALA A 342 62.28 43.30 -7.95
CA ALA A 342 63.73 43.42 -8.04
C ALA A 342 64.13 44.47 -9.10
N ILE A 343 63.51 44.39 -10.29
CA ILE A 343 63.71 45.35 -11.39
C ILE A 343 63.29 46.78 -10.97
N GLN A 344 62.20 46.94 -10.20
CA GLN A 344 61.81 48.25 -9.65
C GLN A 344 62.89 48.81 -8.70
N CYS A 345 63.44 47.98 -7.80
CA CYS A 345 64.52 48.43 -6.91
C CYS A 345 65.80 48.79 -7.68
N GLU A 346 66.15 48.06 -8.75
CA GLU A 346 67.25 48.44 -9.65
C GLU A 346 66.99 49.75 -10.38
N GLN A 347 65.75 49.98 -10.84
CA GLN A 347 65.34 51.25 -11.47
C GLN A 347 65.48 52.44 -10.52
N ASP A 348 65.05 52.32 -9.27
CA ASP A 348 65.19 53.39 -8.26
C ASP A 348 66.66 53.66 -7.91
N ASN A 349 67.50 52.62 -7.81
CA ASN A 349 68.94 52.77 -7.61
C ASN A 349 69.60 53.51 -8.79
N LEU A 350 69.23 53.20 -10.03
CA LEU A 350 69.70 53.89 -11.24
C LEU A 350 69.22 55.35 -11.28
N LEU A 351 67.98 55.64 -10.84
CA LEU A 351 67.47 57.00 -10.73
C LEU A 351 68.20 57.82 -9.66
N TYR A 352 68.60 57.21 -8.54
CA TYR A 352 69.43 57.84 -7.52
C TYR A 352 70.83 58.19 -8.07
N ALA A 353 71.50 57.24 -8.72
CA ALA A 353 72.80 57.47 -9.36
C ALA A 353 72.73 58.57 -10.43
N GLN A 354 71.67 58.60 -11.24
CA GLN A 354 71.48 59.63 -12.26
C GLN A 354 71.29 61.04 -11.67
N ARG A 355 70.73 61.16 -10.46
CA ARG A 355 70.61 62.46 -9.75
C ARG A 355 71.98 62.94 -9.26
N SER A 356 72.75 62.07 -8.59
CA SER A 356 74.10 62.42 -8.10
C SER A 356 75.04 62.86 -9.24
N LEU A 357 75.02 62.17 -10.38
CA LEU A 357 75.81 62.56 -11.56
C LEU A 357 75.39 63.92 -12.17
N LYS A 358 74.13 64.33 -12.02
CA LYS A 358 73.65 65.66 -12.46
C LYS A 358 74.14 66.77 -11.52
N GLU A 359 74.22 66.50 -10.22
CA GLU A 359 74.73 67.44 -9.22
C GLU A 359 76.24 67.68 -9.40
N GLN A 360 77.02 66.62 -9.58
CA GLN A 360 78.45 66.72 -9.90
C GLN A 360 78.70 67.53 -11.19
N ARG A 361 77.90 67.27 -12.25
CA ARG A 361 77.98 68.03 -13.51
C ARG A 361 77.63 69.52 -13.32
N ALA A 362 76.74 69.85 -12.38
CA ALA A 362 76.42 71.25 -12.07
C ALA A 362 77.60 71.96 -11.39
N GLN A 363 78.28 71.30 -10.44
CA GLN A 363 79.45 71.84 -9.72
C GLN A 363 80.62 72.16 -10.67
N ILE A 364 80.97 71.22 -11.57
CA ILE A 364 81.98 71.45 -12.62
C ILE A 364 81.58 72.66 -13.51
N SER A 365 80.28 72.82 -13.81
CA SER A 365 79.80 73.96 -14.62
C SER A 365 79.91 75.31 -13.92
N THR A 366 79.96 75.34 -12.59
CA THR A 366 80.22 76.57 -11.81
C THR A 366 81.71 76.89 -11.69
N GLU A 367 82.56 75.87 -11.57
CA GLU A 367 84.03 76.03 -11.57
C GLU A 367 84.54 76.60 -12.89
N MET A 368 84.02 76.12 -14.03
CA MET A 368 84.38 76.66 -15.35
C MET A 368 84.07 78.15 -15.48
N ARG A 369 82.92 78.63 -15.00
CA ARG A 369 82.56 80.07 -15.03
C ARG A 369 83.46 80.93 -14.16
N ALA A 370 83.99 80.38 -13.07
CA ALA A 370 84.97 81.09 -12.24
C ALA A 370 86.31 81.28 -12.98
N LEU A 371 86.77 80.26 -13.71
CA LEU A 371 87.97 80.37 -14.56
C LEU A 371 87.78 81.36 -15.73
N GLU A 372 86.60 81.36 -16.36
CA GLU A 372 86.24 82.33 -17.42
C GLU A 372 86.27 83.78 -16.92
N ALA A 373 85.96 84.04 -15.66
CA ALA A 373 86.06 85.37 -15.05
C ALA A 373 87.53 85.79 -14.87
N VAL A 374 88.38 84.92 -14.31
CA VAL A 374 89.81 85.19 -14.09
C VAL A 374 90.54 85.50 -15.40
N LEU A 375 90.18 84.83 -16.51
CA LEU A 375 90.75 85.11 -17.82
C LEU A 375 90.41 86.52 -18.34
N LYS A 376 89.23 87.08 -18.00
CA LYS A 376 88.88 88.47 -18.36
C LYS A 376 89.70 89.48 -17.57
N ASP A 377 89.87 89.29 -16.27
CA ASP A 377 90.66 90.18 -15.41
C ASP A 377 92.15 90.23 -15.82
N LEU A 378 92.69 89.13 -16.35
CA LEU A 378 94.03 89.08 -16.94
C LEU A 378 94.10 89.85 -18.27
N SER A 379 93.07 89.77 -19.12
CA SER A 379 93.05 90.50 -20.39
C SER A 379 93.04 92.03 -20.21
N GLN A 380 92.34 92.54 -19.19
CA GLN A 380 92.29 93.97 -18.89
C GLN A 380 93.66 94.54 -18.48
N LYS A 381 94.40 93.80 -17.65
CA LYS A 381 95.75 94.20 -17.19
C LYS A 381 96.79 94.28 -18.32
N ILE A 382 96.58 93.55 -19.42
CA ILE A 382 97.43 93.65 -20.61
C ILE A 382 97.17 94.99 -21.34
N GLN A 383 95.89 95.41 -21.43
CA GLN A 383 95.50 96.65 -22.09
C GLN A 383 96.05 97.90 -21.37
N ASP A 384 96.04 97.90 -20.03
CA ASP A 384 96.61 98.99 -19.24
C ASP A 384 98.11 99.14 -19.45
N LEU A 385 98.85 98.03 -19.52
CA LEU A 385 100.29 98.04 -19.77
C LEU A 385 100.64 98.66 -21.13
N THR A 386 99.89 98.33 -22.19
CA THR A 386 100.10 98.93 -23.52
C THR A 386 99.96 100.45 -23.52
N ASN A 387 98.98 101.00 -22.78
CA ASN A 387 98.76 102.44 -22.69
C ASN A 387 99.94 103.19 -22.05
N THR A 388 100.68 102.55 -21.13
CA THR A 388 101.86 103.16 -20.48
C THR A 388 103.07 103.31 -21.40
N LEU A 389 103.20 102.47 -22.44
CA LEU A 389 104.33 102.51 -23.37
C LEU A 389 104.21 103.70 -24.34
N GLU A 390 103.00 104.02 -24.80
CA GLU A 390 102.76 105.16 -25.71
C GLU A 390 103.06 106.53 -25.09
N LEU A 391 102.92 106.66 -23.76
CA LEU A 391 103.27 107.89 -23.04
C LEU A 391 104.79 108.05 -22.89
N ARG A 392 105.55 106.96 -23.06
CA ARG A 392 107.01 106.94 -22.95
C ARG A 392 107.67 107.35 -24.27
N THR A 393 107.19 106.84 -25.40
CA THR A 393 107.67 107.22 -26.74
C THR A 393 107.44 108.70 -27.05
N LYS A 394 106.33 109.29 -26.61
CA LYS A 394 106.00 110.71 -26.81
C LYS A 394 106.94 111.71 -26.10
N ARG A 395 107.76 111.28 -25.13
CA ARG A 395 108.75 112.15 -24.47
C ARG A 395 110.10 112.20 -25.21
N PHE A 396 110.48 111.12 -25.88
CA PHE A 396 111.77 111.00 -26.58
C PHE A 396 111.92 111.97 -27.77
N LEU A 397 110.81 112.32 -28.44
CA LEU A 397 110.80 113.17 -29.63
C LEU A 397 110.99 114.68 -29.35
N ILE A 398 111.14 115.08 -28.08
CA ILE A 398 111.27 116.50 -27.68
C ILE A 398 112.74 116.93 -27.53
N GLU A 399 113.67 115.97 -27.37
CA GLU A 399 115.08 116.28 -27.04
C GLU A 399 115.98 116.54 -28.27
N GLN A 400 115.50 116.30 -29.50
CA GLN A 400 116.33 116.44 -30.73
C GLN A 400 116.38 117.86 -31.35
N ALA A 401 115.57 118.82 -30.89
CA ALA A 401 115.30 120.07 -31.62
C ALA A 401 116.18 121.28 -31.21
N LYS A 402 117.52 121.12 -31.09
CA LYS A 402 118.38 122.15 -30.46
C LYS A 402 119.80 122.42 -31.05
N GLU A 403 120.13 122.01 -32.28
CA GLU A 403 121.53 122.08 -32.78
C GLU A 403 121.79 122.96 -34.03
N GLU A 404 120.85 123.81 -34.48
CA GLU A 404 120.98 124.60 -35.73
C GLU A 404 121.62 126.00 -35.58
N ASP A 405 122.76 126.14 -34.88
CA ASP A 405 123.38 127.45 -34.61
C ASP A 405 124.22 128.03 -35.80
N PHE A 406 124.21 127.40 -36.97
CA PHE A 406 125.28 127.56 -37.98
C PHE A 406 125.09 128.60 -39.09
N THR A 407 123.87 128.92 -39.56
CA THR A 407 123.69 129.74 -40.78
C THR A 407 123.85 131.27 -40.57
N LYS A 408 124.88 131.67 -39.82
CA LYS A 408 125.33 133.06 -39.69
C LYS A 408 125.93 133.60 -41.00
N GLU A 409 126.37 132.70 -41.88
CA GLU A 409 126.92 133.00 -43.23
C GLU A 409 125.91 133.61 -44.22
N ALA A 410 124.61 133.64 -43.90
CA ALA A 410 123.59 134.19 -44.80
C ALA A 410 123.52 135.74 -44.82
N GLN A 411 124.26 136.43 -43.94
CA GLN A 411 124.05 137.86 -43.66
C GLN A 411 124.64 138.79 -44.74
N ASP A 412 125.74 138.41 -45.39
CA ASP A 412 126.40 139.24 -46.41
C ASP A 412 125.62 139.32 -47.74
N MET A 413 124.63 138.45 -47.95
CA MET A 413 123.73 138.47 -49.10
C MET A 413 122.55 139.46 -48.96
N ILE A 414 122.45 140.16 -47.82
CA ILE A 414 121.26 140.96 -47.49
C ILE A 414 121.29 142.36 -48.13
N GLU A 415 122.45 143.01 -48.25
CA GLU A 415 122.55 144.38 -48.76
C GLU A 415 122.23 144.47 -50.27
N ASN A 416 122.66 143.51 -51.09
CA ASN A 416 122.31 143.48 -52.53
C ASN A 416 120.83 143.16 -52.82
N LEU A 417 119.99 143.01 -51.78
CA LEU A 417 118.56 142.70 -51.88
C LEU A 417 117.66 143.78 -51.26
N SER A 418 118.16 144.96 -50.90
CA SER A 418 117.34 146.11 -50.53
C SER A 418 116.55 146.64 -51.73
N ASP A 419 117.26 146.92 -52.82
CA ASP A 419 116.81 147.81 -53.90
C ASP A 419 115.70 147.19 -54.77
N ILE A 420 115.54 145.86 -54.71
CA ILE A 420 114.49 145.13 -55.41
C ILE A 420 113.15 145.16 -54.62
N LYS A 421 113.18 145.32 -53.30
CA LYS A 421 112.01 145.06 -52.43
C LYS A 421 110.96 146.17 -52.41
N GLU A 422 111.30 147.42 -52.73
CA GLU A 422 110.31 148.51 -52.80
C GLU A 422 109.19 148.18 -53.82
N SER A 423 109.53 147.50 -54.92
CA SER A 423 108.57 147.07 -55.95
C SER A 423 107.50 146.07 -55.45
N ILE A 424 107.70 145.44 -54.30
CA ILE A 424 106.79 144.42 -53.74
C ILE A 424 105.68 145.08 -52.89
N ALA A 425 105.94 146.26 -52.32
CA ALA A 425 105.06 146.90 -51.33
C ALA A 425 103.66 147.25 -51.86
N GLU A 426 103.52 147.53 -53.16
CA GLU A 426 102.24 147.92 -53.75
C GLU A 426 101.23 146.77 -53.87
N ARG A 427 101.70 145.52 -54.07
CA ARG A 427 100.81 144.36 -54.26
C ARG A 427 100.10 143.94 -52.98
N LEU A 428 100.71 144.15 -51.80
CA LEU A 428 100.18 143.74 -50.51
C LEU A 428 98.81 144.40 -50.18
N ARG A 429 98.61 145.67 -50.57
CA ARG A 429 97.39 146.43 -50.25
C ARG A 429 96.10 145.85 -50.86
N GLN A 430 96.20 145.02 -51.90
CA GLN A 430 95.03 144.42 -52.54
C GLN A 430 94.54 143.13 -51.86
N GLU A 431 95.39 142.46 -51.07
CA GLU A 431 95.05 141.15 -50.48
C GLU A 431 94.20 141.28 -49.21
N GLU A 432 94.42 142.33 -48.41
CA GLU A 432 93.80 142.52 -47.10
C GLU A 432 92.26 142.66 -47.14
N LEU A 433 91.71 143.21 -48.22
CA LEU A 433 90.27 143.41 -48.38
C LEU A 433 89.52 142.07 -48.44
N LYS A 434 90.00 141.11 -49.24
CA LYS A 434 89.36 139.79 -49.40
C LYS A 434 89.36 138.96 -48.12
N ARG A 435 90.36 139.16 -47.24
CA ARG A 435 90.45 138.46 -45.95
C ARG A 435 89.30 138.85 -44.98
N ARG A 436 88.68 140.02 -45.14
CA ARG A 436 87.59 140.52 -44.25
C ARG A 436 86.21 139.94 -44.57
N GLU A 437 85.96 139.61 -45.84
CA GLU A 437 84.69 139.02 -46.27
C GLU A 437 84.54 137.58 -45.73
N ILE A 438 85.61 136.79 -45.84
CA ILE A 438 85.67 135.38 -45.41
C ILE A 438 85.27 135.23 -43.93
N THR A 439 85.79 136.09 -43.05
CA THR A 439 85.51 136.03 -41.61
C THR A 439 84.04 136.21 -41.24
N SER A 440 83.26 136.97 -42.03
CA SER A 440 81.83 137.21 -41.76
C SER A 440 80.97 135.94 -41.93
N THR A 441 81.28 135.13 -42.96
CA THR A 441 80.51 133.92 -43.30
C THR A 441 80.66 132.79 -42.28
N ILE A 442 81.80 132.76 -41.56
CA ILE A 442 82.11 131.71 -40.59
C ILE A 442 81.21 131.82 -39.34
N ILE A 443 80.87 133.03 -38.91
CA ILE A 443 80.10 133.28 -37.69
C ILE A 443 78.66 132.75 -37.82
N GLN A 444 77.97 133.07 -38.91
CA GLN A 444 76.59 132.65 -39.17
C GLN A 444 76.40 131.12 -39.16
N ARG A 445 77.44 130.38 -39.56
CA ARG A 445 77.43 128.90 -39.55
C ARG A 445 77.43 128.32 -38.13
N GLN A 446 78.06 128.99 -37.16
CA GLN A 446 78.18 128.48 -35.79
C GLN A 446 76.88 128.60 -35.01
N GLU A 447 76.15 129.70 -35.16
CA GLU A 447 74.88 129.96 -34.47
C GLU A 447 73.83 128.88 -34.78
N LYS A 448 73.62 128.58 -36.06
CA LYS A 448 72.66 127.54 -36.49
C LYS A 448 72.98 126.13 -36.00
N SER A 449 74.26 125.85 -35.70
CA SER A 449 74.65 124.57 -35.10
C SER A 449 74.21 124.43 -33.64
N GLN A 450 74.00 125.53 -32.91
CA GLN A 450 73.61 125.49 -31.49
C GLN A 450 72.12 125.27 -31.29
N ASP A 451 71.27 125.81 -32.16
CA ASP A 451 69.81 125.61 -32.06
C ASP A 451 69.40 124.16 -32.35
N CYS A 452 70.09 123.49 -33.30
CA CYS A 452 69.83 122.10 -33.63
C CYS A 452 70.07 121.14 -32.45
N THR A 453 71.09 121.40 -31.61
CA THR A 453 71.39 120.53 -30.44
C THR A 453 70.43 120.78 -29.28
N ARG A 454 69.90 122.00 -29.13
CA ARG A 454 68.88 122.35 -28.12
C ARG A 454 67.60 121.53 -28.30
N GLU A 455 67.05 121.50 -29.52
CA GLU A 455 65.82 120.72 -29.81
C GLU A 455 66.06 119.20 -29.83
N TYR A 456 67.24 118.75 -30.24
CA TYR A 456 67.62 117.34 -30.15
C TYR A 456 67.60 116.83 -28.69
N ASN A 457 68.13 117.62 -27.75
CA ASN A 457 68.12 117.28 -26.33
C ASN A 457 66.70 117.30 -25.73
N ARG A 458 65.83 118.23 -26.16
CA ARG A 458 64.40 118.25 -25.78
C ARG A 458 63.68 116.97 -26.21
N MET A 459 63.92 116.50 -27.44
CA MET A 459 63.35 115.24 -27.94
C MET A 459 63.77 114.03 -27.09
N ILE A 460 65.01 114.00 -26.58
CA ILE A 460 65.51 112.88 -25.75
C ILE A 460 64.77 112.82 -24.42
N LEU A 461 64.58 113.97 -23.74
CA LEU A 461 63.80 114.05 -22.50
C LEU A 461 62.37 113.51 -22.69
N VAL A 462 61.64 114.01 -23.69
CA VAL A 462 60.26 113.56 -23.99
C VAL A 462 60.19 112.06 -24.31
N LYS A 463 61.20 111.50 -24.99
CA LYS A 463 61.29 110.05 -25.24
C LYS A 463 61.54 109.24 -23.97
N SER A 464 62.38 109.73 -23.06
CA SER A 464 62.61 109.06 -21.76
C SER A 464 61.37 109.11 -20.87
N GLU A 465 60.65 110.23 -20.83
CA GLU A 465 59.39 110.36 -20.10
C GLU A 465 58.34 109.40 -20.66
N LEU A 466 58.17 109.36 -21.99
CA LEU A 466 57.26 108.42 -22.66
C LEU A 466 57.57 106.97 -22.26
N GLN A 467 58.84 106.55 -22.29
CA GLN A 467 59.25 105.20 -21.88
C GLN A 467 58.89 104.89 -20.42
N THR A 468 59.00 105.85 -19.49
CA THR A 468 58.56 105.64 -18.08
C THR A 468 57.04 105.54 -17.93
N LYS A 469 56.27 106.26 -18.76
CA LYS A 469 54.80 106.12 -18.79
C LYS A 469 54.39 104.79 -19.40
N GLU A 470 55.07 104.34 -20.46
CA GLU A 470 54.85 103.03 -21.07
C GLU A 470 55.17 101.87 -20.12
N SER A 471 56.24 101.95 -19.31
CA SER A 471 56.50 100.92 -18.29
C SER A 471 55.43 100.92 -17.22
N TYR A 472 55.01 102.09 -16.72
CA TYR A 472 53.94 102.19 -15.73
C TYR A 472 52.59 101.64 -16.25
N VAL A 473 52.25 101.90 -17.53
CA VAL A 473 51.08 101.31 -18.19
C VAL A 473 51.22 99.79 -18.32
N ARG A 474 52.39 99.27 -18.70
CA ARG A 474 52.67 97.82 -18.75
C ARG A 474 52.52 97.16 -17.38
N ASP A 475 53.01 97.77 -16.31
CA ASP A 475 52.91 97.25 -14.94
C ASP A 475 51.45 97.22 -14.46
N LEU A 476 50.67 98.27 -14.76
CA LEU A 476 49.23 98.30 -14.49
C LEU A 476 48.45 97.26 -15.31
N GLN A 477 48.81 97.03 -16.57
CA GLN A 477 48.23 95.98 -17.41
C GLN A 477 48.56 94.58 -16.87
N GLN A 478 49.80 94.33 -16.43
CA GLN A 478 50.17 93.07 -15.78
C GLN A 478 49.41 92.86 -14.47
N ARG A 479 49.29 93.90 -13.63
CA ARG A 479 48.52 93.87 -12.38
C ARG A 479 47.03 93.65 -12.62
N ARG A 480 46.46 94.25 -13.68
CA ARG A 480 45.09 93.98 -14.14
C ARG A 480 44.95 92.50 -14.56
N SER A 481 45.82 92.00 -15.44
CA SER A 481 45.71 90.61 -15.95
C SER A 481 45.87 89.55 -14.85
N THR A 482 46.68 89.82 -13.82
CA THR A 482 46.84 88.93 -12.66
C THR A 482 45.65 88.98 -11.70
N LEU A 483 44.98 90.13 -11.56
CA LEU A 483 43.70 90.22 -10.85
C LEU A 483 42.56 89.56 -11.63
N GLU A 484 42.48 89.73 -12.95
CA GLU A 484 41.51 89.05 -13.82
C GLU A 484 41.67 87.52 -13.77
N LYS A 485 42.91 87.01 -13.80
CA LYS A 485 43.21 85.58 -13.61
C LYS A 485 42.82 85.07 -12.22
N ARG A 486 43.02 85.87 -11.16
CA ARG A 486 42.58 85.50 -9.80
C ARG A 486 41.05 85.49 -9.69
N LEU A 487 40.37 86.46 -10.30
CA LEU A 487 38.92 86.56 -10.31
C LEU A 487 38.30 85.38 -11.09
N SER A 488 38.79 85.07 -12.29
CA SER A 488 38.29 83.92 -13.07
C SER A 488 38.54 82.58 -12.39
N ALA A 489 39.68 82.40 -11.70
CA ALA A 489 39.94 81.23 -10.88
C ALA A 489 38.93 81.09 -9.72
N LEU A 490 38.64 82.17 -9.00
CA LEU A 490 37.62 82.19 -7.94
C LEU A 490 36.22 81.89 -8.51
N THR A 491 35.83 82.52 -9.63
CA THR A 491 34.55 82.24 -10.32
C THR A 491 34.45 80.77 -10.72
N GLY A 492 35.52 80.16 -11.24
CA GLY A 492 35.56 78.73 -11.56
C GLY A 492 35.38 77.82 -10.34
N VAL A 493 35.95 78.18 -9.19
CA VAL A 493 35.72 77.46 -7.91
C VAL A 493 34.27 77.63 -7.44
N PHE A 494 33.71 78.84 -7.50
CA PHE A 494 32.29 79.07 -7.17
C PHE A 494 31.33 78.33 -8.10
N GLN A 495 31.64 78.23 -9.39
CA GLN A 495 30.87 77.41 -10.35
C GLN A 495 30.93 75.93 -9.99
N LYS A 496 32.12 75.37 -9.73
CA LYS A 496 32.27 73.98 -9.26
C LYS A 496 31.46 73.71 -7.98
N LEU A 497 31.57 74.58 -6.98
CA LEU A 497 30.84 74.44 -5.71
C LEU A 497 29.32 74.60 -5.89
N ARG A 498 28.87 75.43 -6.84
CA ARG A 498 27.46 75.51 -7.25
C ARG A 498 26.99 74.22 -7.94
N HIS A 499 27.77 73.66 -8.87
CA HIS A 499 27.45 72.38 -9.52
C HIS A 499 27.42 71.22 -8.51
N GLU A 500 28.37 71.15 -7.59
CA GLU A 500 28.34 70.19 -6.48
C GLU A 500 27.10 70.36 -5.59
N ARG A 501 26.73 71.60 -5.24
CA ARG A 501 25.52 71.87 -4.45
C ARG A 501 24.25 71.43 -5.19
N SER A 502 24.15 71.71 -6.49
CA SER A 502 23.02 71.26 -7.32
C SER A 502 23.01 69.74 -7.50
N HIS A 503 24.16 69.09 -7.66
CA HIS A 503 24.28 67.63 -7.76
C HIS A 503 23.91 66.95 -6.43
N LYS A 504 24.39 67.48 -5.29
CA LYS A 504 24.01 67.03 -3.94
C LYS A 504 22.52 67.26 -3.66
N MET A 505 21.92 68.35 -4.16
CA MET A 505 20.47 68.56 -4.07
C MET A 505 19.69 67.52 -4.88
N MET A 506 20.05 67.29 -6.14
CA MET A 506 19.41 66.28 -7.01
C MET A 506 19.56 64.87 -6.44
N LEU A 507 20.71 64.54 -5.84
CA LEU A 507 20.88 63.29 -5.08
C LEU A 507 19.92 63.21 -3.88
N ILE A 508 19.79 64.27 -3.09
CA ILE A 508 18.85 64.33 -1.94
C ILE A 508 17.39 64.21 -2.42
N GLU A 509 17.03 64.84 -3.53
CA GLU A 509 15.69 64.75 -4.13
C GLU A 509 15.41 63.32 -4.64
N ARG A 510 16.37 62.70 -5.31
CA ARG A 510 16.29 61.29 -5.72
C ARG A 510 16.21 60.34 -4.52
N PHE A 511 16.98 60.58 -3.45
CA PHE A 511 16.87 59.78 -2.22
C PHE A 511 15.50 59.97 -1.54
N LYS A 512 14.93 61.18 -1.52
CA LYS A 512 13.55 61.41 -1.06
C LYS A 512 12.53 60.64 -1.89
N GLN A 513 12.65 60.66 -3.22
CA GLN A 513 11.78 59.90 -4.12
C GLN A 513 11.88 58.39 -3.85
N ASN A 514 13.10 57.84 -3.78
CA ASN A 514 13.34 56.44 -3.45
C ASN A 514 12.74 56.08 -2.08
N ILE A 515 12.80 56.97 -1.08
CA ILE A 515 12.19 56.77 0.24
C ILE A 515 10.66 56.74 0.15
N SER A 516 10.02 57.60 -0.65
CA SER A 516 8.57 57.50 -0.88
C SER A 516 8.18 56.22 -1.63
N GLU A 517 8.93 55.82 -2.67
CA GLU A 517 8.67 54.56 -3.38
C GLU A 517 8.83 53.33 -2.48
N VAL A 518 9.83 53.32 -1.59
CA VAL A 518 10.00 52.27 -0.57
C VAL A 518 8.87 52.31 0.47
N ALA A 519 8.43 53.49 0.90
CA ALA A 519 7.30 53.62 1.82
C ALA A 519 5.95 53.19 1.19
N GLU A 520 5.78 53.34 -0.12
CA GLU A 520 4.62 52.83 -0.85
C GLU A 520 4.69 51.31 -1.05
N LYS A 521 5.87 50.77 -1.41
CA LYS A 521 6.12 49.32 -1.44
C LYS A 521 5.89 48.68 -0.06
N MET A 522 6.33 49.32 1.02
CA MET A 522 6.07 48.85 2.39
C MET A 522 4.58 48.81 2.71
N LYS A 523 3.81 49.84 2.32
CA LYS A 523 2.33 49.86 2.44
C LYS A 523 1.61 48.84 1.56
N ILE A 524 2.24 48.37 0.48
CA ILE A 524 1.71 47.27 -0.36
C ILE A 524 1.98 45.94 0.34
N ILE A 525 3.21 45.68 0.78
CA ILE A 525 3.61 44.50 1.54
C ILE A 525 2.82 44.38 2.86
N GLU A 526 2.53 45.49 3.55
CA GLU A 526 1.64 45.51 4.73
C GLU A 526 0.23 45.03 4.41
N LYS A 527 -0.34 45.40 3.25
CA LYS A 527 -1.67 44.93 2.80
C LYS A 527 -1.63 43.47 2.38
N GLU A 528 -0.61 43.07 1.64
CA GLU A 528 -0.39 41.67 1.22
C GLU A 528 -0.24 40.78 2.45
N LEU A 529 0.53 41.19 3.45
CA LEU A 529 0.67 40.50 4.73
C LEU A 529 -0.65 40.41 5.51
N VAL A 530 -1.54 41.41 5.42
CA VAL A 530 -2.90 41.34 5.99
C VAL A 530 -3.81 40.39 5.19
N VAL A 531 -3.69 40.34 3.86
CA VAL A 531 -4.41 39.37 3.01
C VAL A 531 -3.93 37.95 3.28
N LEU A 532 -2.62 37.73 3.32
CA LEU A 532 -2.01 36.43 3.62
C LEU A 532 -2.37 35.95 5.02
N LYS A 533 -2.36 36.80 6.05
CA LYS A 533 -2.87 36.45 7.40
C LYS A 533 -4.36 36.10 7.40
N ARG A 534 -5.18 36.75 6.56
CA ARG A 534 -6.60 36.41 6.42
C ARG A 534 -6.79 35.08 5.70
N GLU A 535 -5.99 34.80 4.66
CA GLU A 535 -5.99 33.50 4.00
C GLU A 535 -5.52 32.38 4.92
N ASP A 536 -4.45 32.60 5.67
CA ASP A 536 -3.90 31.66 6.64
C ASP A 536 -4.93 31.30 7.71
N TYR A 537 -5.58 32.31 8.31
CA TYR A 537 -6.71 32.11 9.24
C TYR A 537 -7.90 31.35 8.60
N LEU A 538 -8.20 31.57 7.31
CA LEU A 538 -9.24 30.81 6.61
C LEU A 538 -8.81 29.36 6.32
N LYS A 539 -7.54 29.14 5.97
CA LYS A 539 -6.93 27.82 5.77
C LYS A 539 -6.90 27.05 7.10
N GLU A 540 -6.43 27.66 8.19
CA GLU A 540 -6.48 27.13 9.56
C GLU A 540 -7.92 26.77 9.97
N LYS A 541 -8.89 27.67 9.77
CA LYS A 541 -10.30 27.38 10.07
C LYS A 541 -10.83 26.17 9.27
N SER A 542 -10.46 26.05 7.99
CA SER A 542 -10.83 24.89 7.16
C SER A 542 -10.12 23.60 7.59
N LEU A 543 -8.87 23.70 8.04
CA LEU A 543 -8.08 22.61 8.61
C LEU A 543 -8.72 22.09 9.90
N ILE A 544 -9.13 22.99 10.81
CA ILE A 544 -9.84 22.65 12.05
C ILE A 544 -11.17 21.95 11.73
N GLN A 545 -11.93 22.43 10.74
CA GLN A 545 -13.15 21.75 10.28
C GLN A 545 -12.87 20.35 9.72
N LYS A 546 -11.74 20.15 9.01
CA LYS A 546 -11.32 18.83 8.51
C LYS A 546 -10.82 17.92 9.61
N GLN A 547 -10.10 18.44 10.61
CA GLN A 547 -9.70 17.70 11.81
C GLN A 547 -10.91 17.26 12.64
N GLN A 548 -11.94 18.11 12.78
CA GLN A 548 -13.22 17.76 13.39
C GLN A 548 -13.91 16.63 12.59
N GLN A 549 -14.07 16.78 11.27
CA GLN A 549 -14.63 15.70 10.42
C GLN A 549 -13.85 14.38 10.53
N CYS A 550 -12.52 14.41 10.63
CA CYS A 550 -11.71 13.21 10.84
C CYS A 550 -11.86 12.63 12.25
N SER A 551 -11.99 13.46 13.28
CA SER A 551 -12.29 13.05 14.67
C SER A 551 -13.67 12.37 14.76
N ASP A 552 -14.69 12.96 14.14
CA ASP A 552 -16.05 12.45 14.14
C ASP A 552 -16.16 11.11 13.39
N LEU A 553 -15.48 11.00 12.23
CA LEU A 553 -15.33 9.74 11.50
C LEU A 553 -14.54 8.69 12.29
N HIS A 554 -13.50 9.10 13.04
CA HIS A 554 -12.75 8.18 13.91
C HIS A 554 -13.61 7.65 15.06
N GLN A 555 -14.40 8.52 15.70
CA GLN A 555 -15.36 8.14 16.74
C GLN A 555 -16.46 7.23 16.17
N ALA A 556 -17.00 7.52 14.99
CA ALA A 556 -17.94 6.65 14.29
C ALA A 556 -17.32 5.27 13.98
N CYS A 557 -16.08 5.21 13.52
CA CYS A 557 -15.37 3.95 13.28
C CYS A 557 -15.12 3.16 14.59
N MET A 558 -14.84 3.83 15.71
CA MET A 558 -14.73 3.19 17.01
C MET A 558 -16.07 2.64 17.50
N ASN A 559 -17.16 3.40 17.33
CA ASN A 559 -18.52 2.97 17.68
C ASN A 559 -18.95 1.76 16.83
N LEU A 560 -18.77 1.80 15.51
CA LEU A 560 -18.99 0.66 14.62
C LEU A 560 -18.11 -0.55 14.98
N GLY A 561 -16.88 -0.31 15.45
CA GLY A 561 -16.00 -1.35 15.98
C GLY A 561 -16.54 -2.00 17.27
N LEU A 562 -17.13 -1.22 18.17
CA LEU A 562 -17.79 -1.71 19.38
C LEU A 562 -19.10 -2.45 19.05
N GLU A 563 -19.92 -1.91 18.15
CA GLU A 563 -21.16 -2.55 17.66
C GLU A 563 -20.86 -3.89 16.99
N LYS A 564 -19.88 -3.95 16.09
CA LYS A 564 -19.42 -5.20 15.46
C LYS A 564 -18.94 -6.23 16.49
N ASN A 565 -18.25 -5.80 17.55
CA ASN A 565 -17.82 -6.69 18.63
C ASN A 565 -19.00 -7.15 19.50
N ASN A 566 -20.02 -6.31 19.71
CA ASN A 566 -21.23 -6.68 20.45
C ASN A 566 -22.10 -7.65 19.62
N GLN A 567 -22.29 -7.39 18.33
CA GLN A 567 -22.95 -8.32 17.40
C GLN A 567 -22.20 -9.66 17.33
N ARG A 568 -20.86 -9.65 17.29
CA ARG A 568 -20.07 -10.88 17.35
C ARG A 568 -20.37 -11.68 18.63
N LYS A 569 -20.40 -11.05 19.80
CA LYS A 569 -20.76 -11.71 21.07
C LYS A 569 -22.19 -12.23 21.08
N GLN A 570 -23.13 -11.52 20.46
CA GLN A 570 -24.51 -11.99 20.32
C GLN A 570 -24.60 -13.23 19.42
N MET A 571 -23.84 -13.26 18.31
CA MET A 571 -23.73 -14.45 17.44
C MET A 571 -23.02 -15.63 18.12
N GLU A 572 -22.03 -15.36 18.97
CA GLU A 572 -21.32 -16.35 19.79
C GLU A 572 -22.26 -16.99 20.82
N LEU A 573 -22.99 -16.18 21.60
CA LEU A 573 -24.03 -16.65 22.53
C LEU A 573 -25.18 -17.38 21.82
N ALA A 574 -25.58 -16.92 20.63
CA ALA A 574 -26.60 -17.60 19.82
C ALA A 574 -26.12 -18.96 19.30
N ALA A 575 -24.82 -19.08 18.96
CA ALA A 575 -24.22 -20.35 18.59
C ALA A 575 -24.14 -21.32 19.77
N ASP A 576 -23.77 -20.85 20.98
CA ASP A 576 -23.78 -21.65 22.20
C ASP A 576 -25.19 -22.18 22.52
N VAL A 577 -26.21 -21.31 22.49
CA VAL A 577 -27.62 -21.71 22.68
C VAL A 577 -28.07 -22.70 21.59
N ALA A 578 -27.65 -22.52 20.33
CA ALA A 578 -27.93 -23.48 19.26
C ALA A 578 -27.23 -24.84 19.49
N MET A 579 -26.03 -24.87 20.07
CA MET A 579 -25.38 -26.10 20.49
C MET A 579 -26.12 -26.78 21.65
N ASP A 580 -26.63 -26.03 22.63
CA ASP A 580 -27.43 -26.58 23.72
C ASP A 580 -28.79 -27.12 23.26
N VAL A 581 -29.48 -26.43 22.35
CA VAL A 581 -30.67 -26.98 21.69
C VAL A 581 -30.32 -28.24 20.89
N CYS A 582 -29.17 -28.27 20.19
CA CYS A 582 -28.72 -29.48 19.50
C CYS A 582 -28.41 -30.65 20.45
N ARG A 583 -27.86 -30.37 21.65
CA ARG A 583 -27.65 -31.37 22.72
C ARG A 583 -28.99 -31.90 23.24
N GLN A 584 -29.96 -31.02 23.50
CA GLN A 584 -31.31 -31.38 23.97
C GLN A 584 -32.07 -32.21 22.93
N VAL A 585 -32.06 -31.82 21.66
CA VAL A 585 -32.67 -32.59 20.56
C VAL A 585 -32.02 -33.97 20.41
N LYS A 586 -30.70 -34.09 20.56
CA LYS A 586 -30.02 -35.39 20.56
C LYS A 586 -30.42 -36.27 21.75
N ALA A 587 -30.56 -35.71 22.95
CA ALA A 587 -31.02 -36.43 24.13
C ALA A 587 -32.47 -36.91 23.97
N LEU A 588 -33.38 -36.04 23.51
CA LEU A 588 -34.78 -36.39 23.24
C LEU A 588 -34.89 -37.45 22.12
N ASN A 589 -34.07 -37.38 21.08
CA ASN A 589 -34.05 -38.42 20.05
C ASN A 589 -33.57 -39.78 20.60
N MET A 590 -32.63 -39.80 21.55
CA MET A 590 -32.24 -41.05 22.23
C MET A 590 -33.36 -41.58 23.13
N GLU A 591 -34.10 -40.71 23.80
CA GLU A 591 -35.28 -41.08 24.59
C GLU A 591 -36.39 -41.66 23.69
N VAL A 592 -36.71 -41.01 22.56
CA VAL A 592 -37.65 -41.52 21.54
C VAL A 592 -37.23 -42.90 21.04
N VAL A 593 -35.98 -43.10 20.63
CA VAL A 593 -35.49 -44.42 20.18
C VAL A 593 -35.58 -45.48 21.29
N SER A 594 -35.42 -45.09 22.56
CA SER A 594 -35.62 -46.02 23.69
C SER A 594 -37.10 -46.39 23.88
N VAL A 595 -38.01 -45.42 23.73
CA VAL A 595 -39.47 -45.64 23.81
C VAL A 595 -39.93 -46.50 22.63
N GLU A 596 -39.51 -46.20 21.40
CA GLU A 596 -39.77 -47.02 20.21
C GLU A 596 -39.31 -48.47 20.41
N LYS A 597 -38.13 -48.68 20.97
CA LYS A 597 -37.64 -50.03 21.32
C LYS A 597 -38.57 -50.73 22.33
N THR A 598 -38.99 -50.05 23.40
CA THR A 598 -39.94 -50.65 24.36
C THR A 598 -41.32 -50.90 23.76
N MET A 599 -41.78 -50.07 22.80
CA MET A 599 -43.03 -50.27 22.07
C MET A 599 -42.95 -51.50 21.15
N ILE A 600 -41.83 -51.73 20.49
CA ILE A 600 -41.57 -52.93 19.68
C ILE A 600 -41.55 -54.17 20.58
N GLN A 601 -40.82 -54.13 21.71
CA GLN A 601 -40.79 -55.23 22.67
C GLN A 601 -42.20 -55.57 23.19
N LEU A 602 -42.97 -54.56 23.62
CA LEU A 602 -44.34 -54.74 24.09
C LEU A 602 -45.27 -55.31 23.00
N ARG A 603 -45.10 -54.91 21.74
CA ARG A 603 -45.83 -55.50 20.60
C ARG A 603 -45.51 -56.98 20.43
N ASP A 604 -44.24 -57.34 20.53
CA ASP A 604 -43.74 -58.70 20.31
C ASP A 604 -44.12 -59.63 21.48
N ASP A 605 -44.16 -59.10 22.71
CA ASP A 605 -44.77 -59.74 23.88
C ASP A 605 -46.28 -59.99 23.65
N TYR A 606 -47.01 -58.99 23.12
CA TYR A 606 -48.44 -59.15 22.80
C TYR A 606 -48.70 -60.19 21.70
N THR A 607 -47.89 -60.26 20.64
CA THR A 607 -48.04 -61.31 19.62
C THR A 607 -47.75 -62.69 20.21
N THR A 608 -46.70 -62.81 21.04
CA THR A 608 -46.37 -64.06 21.74
C THR A 608 -47.52 -64.51 22.67
N ALA A 609 -48.14 -63.57 23.40
CA ALA A 609 -49.29 -63.85 24.26
C ALA A 609 -50.55 -64.24 23.45
N ILE A 610 -50.78 -63.63 22.29
CA ILE A 610 -51.86 -64.01 21.36
C ILE A 610 -51.61 -65.40 20.77
N GLU A 611 -50.38 -65.74 20.41
CA GLU A 611 -50.00 -67.06 19.91
C GLU A 611 -50.20 -68.14 20.98
N ALA A 612 -49.72 -67.93 22.21
CA ALA A 612 -49.95 -68.85 23.33
C ALA A 612 -51.45 -69.02 23.65
N ARG A 613 -52.24 -67.94 23.58
CA ARG A 613 -53.71 -67.99 23.71
C ARG A 613 -54.36 -68.78 22.55
N ASN A 614 -53.88 -68.60 21.32
CA ASN A 614 -54.40 -69.32 20.16
C ASN A 614 -54.05 -70.81 20.23
N GLN A 615 -52.83 -71.15 20.65
CA GLN A 615 -52.39 -72.53 20.88
C GLN A 615 -53.24 -73.21 21.96
N THR A 616 -53.44 -72.58 23.12
CA THR A 616 -54.34 -73.11 24.16
C THR A 616 -55.79 -73.19 23.69
N GLY A 617 -56.25 -72.27 22.84
CA GLY A 617 -57.54 -72.35 22.16
C GLY A 617 -57.68 -73.58 21.24
N VAL A 618 -56.63 -73.94 20.49
CA VAL A 618 -56.59 -75.16 19.67
C VAL A 618 -56.67 -76.41 20.55
N HIS A 619 -55.83 -76.52 21.59
CA HIS A 619 -55.88 -77.67 22.51
C HIS A 619 -57.26 -77.82 23.19
N LEU A 620 -57.95 -76.71 23.49
CA LEU A 620 -59.32 -76.75 24.01
C LEU A 620 -60.35 -77.19 22.96
N ILE A 621 -60.15 -76.90 21.68
CA ILE A 621 -60.97 -77.45 20.59
C ILE A 621 -60.71 -78.95 20.46
N ASP A 622 -59.44 -79.38 20.45
CA ASP A 622 -59.06 -80.78 20.33
C ASP A 622 -59.66 -81.60 21.48
N LEU A 623 -59.50 -81.16 22.74
CA LEU A 623 -60.10 -81.80 23.91
C LEU A 623 -61.64 -81.83 23.86
N ASN A 624 -62.29 -80.78 23.35
CA ASN A 624 -63.74 -80.80 23.15
C ASN A 624 -64.16 -81.79 22.04
N THR A 625 -63.35 -82.01 21.00
CA THR A 625 -63.62 -83.06 20.00
C THR A 625 -63.37 -84.46 20.54
N GLU A 626 -62.37 -84.66 21.42
CA GLU A 626 -62.17 -85.92 22.14
C GLU A 626 -63.36 -86.23 23.06
N VAL A 627 -63.82 -85.25 23.84
CA VAL A 627 -65.03 -85.39 24.67
C VAL A 627 -66.28 -85.69 23.84
N ALA A 628 -66.45 -85.02 22.67
CA ALA A 628 -67.56 -85.31 21.77
C ALA A 628 -67.52 -86.76 21.24
N LEU A 629 -66.37 -87.20 20.73
CA LEU A 629 -66.15 -88.58 20.29
C LEU A 629 -66.40 -89.59 21.43
N LEU A 630 -65.92 -89.29 22.64
CA LEU A 630 -66.19 -90.13 23.82
C LEU A 630 -67.69 -90.20 24.11
N THR A 631 -68.44 -89.09 24.08
CA THR A 631 -69.91 -89.13 24.27
C THR A 631 -70.64 -89.91 23.18
N GLU A 632 -70.20 -89.85 21.92
CA GLU A 632 -70.75 -90.70 20.85
C GLU A 632 -70.44 -92.18 21.07
N THR A 633 -69.21 -92.53 21.49
CA THR A 633 -68.88 -93.93 21.79
C THR A 633 -69.62 -94.48 23.00
N VAL A 634 -69.86 -93.66 24.04
CA VAL A 634 -70.70 -94.03 25.19
C VAL A 634 -72.14 -94.22 24.76
N ALA A 635 -72.73 -93.30 23.98
CA ALA A 635 -74.09 -93.45 23.46
C ALA A 635 -74.25 -94.70 22.59
N ALA A 636 -73.25 -95.05 21.77
CA ALA A 636 -73.22 -96.29 20.99
C ALA A 636 -73.13 -97.55 21.88
N GLN A 637 -72.34 -97.50 22.96
CA GLN A 637 -72.26 -98.58 23.96
C GLN A 637 -73.56 -98.73 24.74
N GLU A 638 -74.22 -97.63 25.15
CA GLU A 638 -75.52 -97.64 25.79
C GLU A 638 -76.61 -98.23 24.88
N ALA A 639 -76.63 -97.86 23.60
CA ALA A 639 -77.54 -98.45 22.62
C ALA A 639 -77.31 -99.97 22.45
N ALA A 640 -76.04 -100.41 22.39
CA ALA A 640 -75.68 -101.82 22.35
C ALA A 640 -76.08 -102.57 23.64
N LEU A 641 -75.94 -101.93 24.81
CA LEU A 641 -76.40 -102.49 26.10
C LEU A 641 -77.93 -102.58 26.16
N GLN A 642 -78.67 -101.58 25.69
CA GLN A 642 -80.14 -101.63 25.60
C GLN A 642 -80.60 -102.74 24.62
N GLN A 643 -79.90 -102.95 23.52
CA GLN A 643 -80.14 -104.08 22.62
C GLN A 643 -79.83 -105.42 23.32
N GLY A 644 -78.73 -105.52 24.06
CA GLY A 644 -78.41 -106.70 24.88
C GLY A 644 -79.47 -106.99 25.94
N MET A 645 -79.96 -105.97 26.64
CA MET A 645 -81.02 -106.08 27.64
C MET A 645 -82.36 -106.51 27.02
N SER A 646 -82.76 -105.97 25.87
CA SER A 646 -83.98 -106.40 25.19
C SER A 646 -83.89 -107.84 24.68
N MET A 647 -82.72 -108.29 24.21
CA MET A 647 -82.46 -109.69 23.87
C MET A 647 -82.50 -110.62 25.09
N ILE A 648 -81.94 -110.19 26.24
CA ILE A 648 -82.03 -110.95 27.51
C ILE A 648 -83.49 -111.03 27.99
N ASN A 649 -84.24 -109.94 27.91
CA ASN A 649 -85.66 -109.92 28.27
C ASN A 649 -86.46 -110.89 27.38
N ALA A 650 -86.26 -110.85 26.06
CA ALA A 650 -86.88 -111.79 25.13
C ALA A 650 -86.55 -113.26 25.45
N ARG A 651 -85.28 -113.58 25.78
CA ARG A 651 -84.91 -114.92 26.26
C ARG A 651 -85.58 -115.30 27.58
N SER A 652 -85.80 -114.35 28.50
CA SER A 652 -86.52 -114.59 29.75
C SER A 652 -88.03 -114.82 29.53
N GLU A 653 -88.62 -114.18 28.52
CA GLU A 653 -90.00 -114.43 28.08
C GLU A 653 -90.14 -115.79 27.38
N GLU A 654 -89.18 -116.18 26.54
CA GLU A 654 -89.10 -117.55 26.00
C GLU A 654 -88.99 -118.59 27.13
N GLU A 655 -88.10 -118.38 28.11
CA GLU A 655 -87.95 -119.29 29.25
C GLU A 655 -89.24 -119.37 30.08
N ARG A 656 -89.92 -118.23 30.31
CA ARG A 656 -91.24 -118.18 30.96
C ARG A 656 -92.31 -118.92 30.16
N ARG A 657 -92.31 -118.81 28.83
CA ARG A 657 -93.23 -119.50 27.93
C ARG A 657 -93.01 -121.01 27.93
N LEU A 658 -91.76 -121.45 27.90
CA LEU A 658 -91.37 -122.86 28.02
C LEU A 658 -91.75 -123.44 29.39
N LYS A 659 -91.56 -122.69 30.49
CA LYS A 659 -92.02 -123.07 31.84
C LYS A 659 -93.54 -123.22 31.91
N LEU A 660 -94.30 -122.34 31.24
CA LEU A 660 -95.76 -122.48 31.10
C LEU A 660 -96.14 -123.76 30.34
N GLN A 661 -95.55 -123.99 29.16
CA GLN A 661 -95.82 -125.20 28.37
C GLN A 661 -95.47 -126.50 29.12
N LEU A 662 -94.39 -126.51 29.90
CA LEU A 662 -94.05 -127.63 30.80
C LEU A 662 -95.10 -127.82 31.90
N SER A 663 -95.64 -126.73 32.47
CA SER A 663 -96.71 -126.83 33.48
C SER A 663 -98.04 -127.31 32.90
N ASP A 664 -98.38 -126.94 31.66
CA ASP A 664 -99.58 -127.42 30.96
C ASP A 664 -99.45 -128.91 30.61
N LEU A 665 -98.30 -129.36 30.07
CA LEU A 665 -98.02 -130.77 29.81
C LEU A 665 -98.04 -131.62 31.08
N ASN A 666 -97.47 -131.13 32.19
CA ASN A 666 -97.54 -131.82 33.49
C ASN A 666 -99.00 -131.96 33.98
N ARG A 667 -99.83 -130.93 33.76
CA ARG A 667 -101.27 -130.97 34.08
C ARG A 667 -102.04 -131.94 33.18
N GLU A 668 -101.70 -132.07 31.91
CA GLU A 668 -102.27 -133.10 31.02
C GLU A 668 -101.91 -134.52 31.49
N ILE A 669 -100.66 -134.73 31.93
CA ILE A 669 -100.20 -135.99 32.54
C ILE A 669 -100.98 -136.29 33.83
N GLU A 670 -101.19 -135.31 34.72
CA GLU A 670 -102.03 -135.49 35.92
C GLU A 670 -103.47 -135.88 35.57
N LEU A 671 -104.06 -135.27 34.55
CA LEU A 671 -105.43 -135.59 34.11
C LEU A 671 -105.53 -137.02 33.56
N CYS A 672 -104.54 -137.46 32.80
CA CYS A 672 -104.44 -138.84 32.32
C CYS A 672 -104.24 -139.84 33.47
N GLN A 673 -103.42 -139.52 34.47
CA GLN A 673 -103.24 -140.38 35.65
C GLN A 673 -104.52 -140.49 36.50
N ARG A 674 -105.35 -139.44 36.56
CA ARG A 674 -106.62 -139.43 37.31
C ARG A 674 -107.78 -140.18 36.64
N SER A 675 -107.71 -140.48 35.33
CA SER A 675 -108.78 -141.22 34.64
C SER A 675 -108.62 -142.75 34.71
N VAL A 676 -107.38 -143.25 34.70
CA VAL A 676 -107.05 -144.69 34.77
C VAL A 676 -107.78 -145.48 35.87
N PRO A 677 -107.85 -145.05 37.15
CA PRO A 677 -108.51 -145.86 38.19
C PRO A 677 -110.03 -145.98 38.01
N LYS A 678 -110.69 -144.99 37.37
CA LYS A 678 -112.13 -145.02 37.15
C LYS A 678 -112.56 -146.04 36.09
N ALA A 679 -111.69 -146.34 35.12
CA ALA A 679 -111.97 -147.38 34.14
C ALA A 679 -112.11 -148.77 34.82
N LYS A 680 -111.15 -149.11 35.68
CA LYS A 680 -111.14 -150.39 36.40
C LYS A 680 -112.32 -150.59 37.35
N GLN A 681 -112.76 -149.52 38.01
CA GLN A 681 -113.92 -149.57 38.92
C GLN A 681 -115.20 -149.98 38.18
N LEU A 682 -115.38 -149.54 36.93
CA LEU A 682 -116.54 -149.92 36.12
C LEU A 682 -116.47 -151.36 35.58
N GLU A 683 -115.26 -151.90 35.38
CA GLU A 683 -115.04 -153.31 35.01
C GLU A 683 -115.43 -154.23 36.18
N ASP A 684 -115.01 -153.91 37.41
CA ASP A 684 -115.33 -154.64 38.64
C ASP A 684 -116.82 -154.57 39.04
N GLU A 685 -117.56 -153.54 38.61
CA GLU A 685 -119.00 -153.37 38.88
C GLU A 685 -119.87 -154.18 37.92
N LEU A 686 -119.49 -154.27 36.64
CA LEU A 686 -120.22 -155.05 35.64
C LEU A 686 -120.17 -156.56 35.92
N ALA A 687 -119.03 -157.09 36.40
CA ALA A 687 -118.88 -158.51 36.70
C ALA A 687 -119.82 -159.01 37.81
N LYS A 688 -120.06 -158.18 38.84
CA LYS A 688 -120.97 -158.52 39.95
C LYS A 688 -122.43 -158.54 39.50
N LEU A 689 -122.82 -157.53 38.73
CA LEU A 689 -124.18 -157.42 38.20
C LEU A 689 -124.57 -158.55 37.25
N THR A 690 -123.60 -159.24 36.62
CA THR A 690 -123.88 -160.49 35.88
C THR A 690 -124.06 -161.70 36.79
N GLU A 691 -123.29 -161.81 37.87
CA GLU A 691 -123.37 -162.91 38.86
C GLU A 691 -124.71 -162.85 39.63
N ASP A 692 -125.13 -161.65 40.07
CA ASP A 692 -126.41 -161.41 40.75
C ASP A 692 -127.64 -161.82 39.91
N ILE A 693 -127.57 -161.74 38.58
CA ILE A 693 -128.69 -162.02 37.66
C ILE A 693 -128.92 -163.52 37.48
N GLU A 694 -127.85 -164.31 37.40
CA GLU A 694 -127.96 -165.78 37.28
C GLU A 694 -128.58 -166.39 38.54
N ASP A 695 -128.23 -165.85 39.72
CA ASP A 695 -128.75 -166.27 41.02
C ASP A 695 -130.26 -165.98 41.18
N GLU A 696 -130.76 -164.83 40.69
CA GLU A 696 -132.20 -164.50 40.69
C GLU A 696 -133.00 -165.32 39.67
N HIS A 697 -132.43 -165.67 38.51
CA HIS A 697 -133.09 -166.56 37.55
C HIS A 697 -133.33 -167.96 38.14
N TRP A 698 -132.36 -168.50 38.88
CA TRP A 698 -132.51 -169.79 39.57
C TRP A 698 -133.60 -169.76 40.65
N ARG A 699 -133.69 -168.66 41.42
CA ARG A 699 -134.74 -168.45 42.43
C ARG A 699 -136.13 -168.36 41.78
N ALA A 700 -136.24 -167.68 40.63
CA ALA A 700 -137.49 -167.57 39.88
C ALA A 700 -137.99 -168.94 39.36
N GLU A 701 -137.09 -169.80 38.85
CA GLU A 701 -137.45 -171.13 38.34
C GLU A 701 -138.00 -172.04 39.45
N ILE A 702 -137.47 -171.96 40.68
CA ILE A 702 -138.03 -172.65 41.85
C ILE A 702 -139.43 -172.11 42.19
N LEU A 703 -139.59 -170.79 42.23
CA LEU A 703 -140.86 -170.14 42.56
C LEU A 703 -141.95 -170.37 41.51
N GLU A 704 -141.61 -170.52 40.22
CA GLU A 704 -142.57 -170.92 39.19
C GLU A 704 -143.03 -172.38 39.37
N ASN A 705 -142.16 -173.28 39.82
CA ASN A 705 -142.59 -174.64 40.20
C ASN A 705 -143.53 -174.62 41.42
N ASP A 706 -143.19 -173.89 42.48
CA ASP A 706 -144.07 -173.68 43.66
C ASP A 706 -145.42 -173.02 43.32
N LEU A 707 -145.50 -172.27 42.21
CA LEU A 707 -146.73 -171.67 41.68
C LEU A 707 -147.62 -172.65 40.88
N THR A 708 -147.13 -173.84 40.50
CA THR A 708 -147.91 -174.81 39.72
C THR A 708 -148.70 -175.82 40.55
N ASP A 709 -148.37 -176.02 41.83
CA ASP A 709 -149.07 -176.98 42.69
C ASP A 709 -150.34 -176.32 43.31
N PRO A 710 -151.56 -176.86 43.09
CA PRO A 710 -152.79 -176.07 43.12
C PRO A 710 -153.41 -175.79 44.52
N ASN A 711 -152.60 -175.53 45.56
CA ASN A 711 -153.05 -175.61 46.96
C ASN A 711 -152.55 -174.49 47.92
N ASN A 712 -151.97 -173.38 47.43
CA ASN A 712 -151.22 -172.39 48.24
C ASN A 712 -151.96 -171.01 48.42
N PRO A 713 -152.06 -170.34 49.61
CA PRO A 713 -153.25 -169.49 49.91
C PRO A 713 -153.33 -167.93 49.77
N TYR A 714 -152.34 -167.08 49.40
CA TYR A 714 -152.43 -165.58 49.58
C TYR A 714 -151.91 -164.60 48.44
N ARG A 715 -152.26 -163.26 48.45
CA ARG A 715 -152.33 -162.32 47.25
C ARG A 715 -152.45 -160.73 47.53
N TRP A 716 -151.69 -159.77 46.86
CA TRP A 716 -151.75 -158.23 46.65
C TRP A 716 -151.32 -157.13 47.75
N ARG A 717 -151.09 -155.74 47.66
CA ARG A 717 -151.03 -154.44 46.79
C ARG A 717 -150.42 -153.19 47.61
N LYS A 718 -150.19 -151.82 47.38
CA LYS A 718 -150.29 -150.56 46.47
C LYS A 718 -149.33 -149.36 47.05
N ILE A 719 -149.16 -147.99 46.82
CA ILE A 719 -149.64 -146.73 46.06
C ILE A 719 -148.59 -145.49 45.90
N GLU A 720 -148.88 -144.14 46.03
CA GLU A 720 -148.12 -142.87 45.55
C GLU A 720 -148.22 -141.53 46.48
N ARG A 721 -147.88 -140.19 46.28
CA ARG A 721 -147.47 -139.13 45.22
C ARG A 721 -147.05 -137.67 45.80
N VAL A 722 -146.74 -136.56 45.00
CA VAL A 722 -146.81 -135.00 45.21
C VAL A 722 -145.52 -134.15 45.69
N VAL A 723 -145.13 -132.81 45.57
CA VAL A 723 -145.25 -131.42 44.83
C VAL A 723 -144.31 -130.30 45.54
N THR A 724 -143.77 -129.06 45.21
CA THR A 724 -143.30 -128.02 44.14
C THR A 724 -142.30 -126.95 44.82
N ASN A 725 -141.82 -125.68 44.47
CA ASN A 725 -141.98 -124.51 43.49
C ASN A 725 -140.79 -123.41 43.57
N GLY A 726 -140.71 -122.22 42.85
CA GLY A 726 -139.56 -121.19 42.95
C GLY A 726 -139.53 -119.75 42.23
N SER A 727 -138.42 -118.90 42.30
CA SER A 727 -138.14 -117.49 41.70
C SER A 727 -136.64 -116.96 41.93
N SER A 728 -135.95 -115.82 41.57
CA SER A 728 -135.94 -114.44 40.84
C SER A 728 -134.41 -113.94 40.66
N LYS A 729 -133.75 -112.79 40.24
CA LYS A 729 -133.73 -111.37 39.61
C LYS A 729 -132.18 -110.96 39.35
N HIS A 730 -131.49 -109.86 38.87
CA HIS A 730 -131.42 -108.55 38.05
C HIS A 730 -129.90 -108.02 38.06
N GLY A 731 -129.21 -107.07 37.32
CA GLY A 731 -129.20 -106.42 35.95
C GLY A 731 -128.36 -105.06 35.69
N GLN A 732 -127.42 -104.95 34.68
CA GLN A 732 -126.75 -103.73 33.99
C GLN A 732 -125.46 -103.00 34.62
N LYS A 733 -124.57 -102.10 34.05
CA LYS A 733 -124.27 -101.36 32.73
C LYS A 733 -122.88 -100.54 32.60
N HIS A 734 -122.35 -100.23 31.37
CA HIS A 734 -121.44 -99.10 30.84
C HIS A 734 -119.92 -98.89 31.29
N LEU A 735 -118.95 -98.07 30.74
CA LEU A 735 -118.69 -97.09 29.58
C LEU A 735 -117.14 -96.84 29.21
N THR A 736 -116.71 -95.84 28.36
CA THR A 736 -115.30 -95.61 27.79
C THR A 736 -114.85 -94.16 27.33
N THR A 737 -113.54 -93.77 27.37
CA THR A 737 -112.73 -92.96 26.34
C THR A 737 -111.22 -92.71 26.72
N SER A 738 -110.42 -91.93 25.92
CA SER A 738 -108.94 -91.98 25.74
C SER A 738 -108.08 -90.70 26.03
N ALA A 739 -106.74 -90.87 26.12
CA ALA A 739 -105.66 -90.08 25.44
C ALA A 739 -104.56 -89.30 26.27
N VAL A 740 -103.29 -89.61 25.93
CA VAL A 740 -102.10 -88.71 25.74
C VAL A 740 -101.36 -88.03 26.93
N ALA A 741 -100.02 -87.96 26.77
CA ALA A 741 -98.97 -87.11 27.39
C ALA A 741 -98.31 -87.47 28.76
N ASP A 742 -96.98 -87.62 28.67
CA ASP A 742 -95.89 -87.08 29.52
C ASP A 742 -95.91 -87.36 31.04
N THR A 743 -95.34 -88.49 31.48
CA THR A 743 -93.90 -88.74 31.80
C THR A 743 -93.41 -88.08 33.10
N SER A 744 -93.23 -88.91 34.14
CA SER A 744 -92.81 -88.49 35.48
C SER A 744 -91.35 -88.85 35.81
N GLY A 745 -90.50 -87.83 35.95
CA GLY A 745 -89.77 -87.55 37.20
C GLY A 745 -88.67 -88.48 37.75
N LYS A 746 -87.62 -87.78 38.22
CA LYS A 746 -86.80 -88.02 39.44
C LYS A 746 -85.60 -88.98 39.39
N GLN A 747 -84.45 -88.34 39.69
CA GLN A 747 -83.40 -88.80 40.63
C GLN A 747 -82.46 -89.91 40.11
N ARG A 748 -81.17 -89.97 40.51
CA ARG A 748 -80.45 -89.33 41.64
C ARG A 748 -78.92 -89.38 41.43
N ALA A 749 -78.17 -88.41 42.02
CA ALA A 749 -76.88 -88.58 42.73
C ALA A 749 -75.64 -89.21 42.02
N SER A 750 -74.38 -88.89 42.37
CA SER A 750 -73.80 -87.86 43.27
C SER A 750 -72.25 -87.80 43.14
N GLU A 751 -71.62 -86.87 43.87
CA GLU A 751 -70.19 -86.85 44.28
C GLU A 751 -69.07 -86.68 43.20
N ASP A 752 -67.95 -85.98 43.42
CA ASP A 752 -67.54 -84.94 44.41
C ASP A 752 -66.25 -84.22 43.83
N VAL A 753 -65.35 -83.44 44.45
CA VAL A 753 -65.06 -83.04 45.85
C VAL A 753 -64.32 -81.69 45.94
N SER A 754 -64.51 -80.99 47.07
CA SER A 754 -63.66 -79.94 47.65
C SER A 754 -63.54 -78.54 47.00
N GLY A 755 -63.70 -77.52 47.85
CA GLY A 755 -63.21 -76.16 47.65
C GLY A 755 -63.64 -75.21 48.78
N ARG A 756 -62.80 -74.22 49.12
CA ARG A 756 -62.92 -73.18 50.20
C ARG A 756 -62.42 -73.60 51.61
N ILE A 757 -61.86 -72.73 52.47
CA ILE A 757 -61.39 -71.32 52.39
C ILE A 757 -60.43 -71.01 53.57
N SER A 758 -59.41 -70.13 53.38
CA SER A 758 -58.61 -69.34 54.37
C SER A 758 -57.96 -70.06 55.59
N THR A 759 -56.83 -69.65 56.18
CA THR A 759 -56.47 -68.32 56.73
C THR A 759 -54.95 -68.02 56.75
N SER A 760 -54.55 -66.93 57.43
CA SER A 760 -53.33 -66.13 57.26
C SER A 760 -52.14 -66.34 58.22
N ALA A 761 -50.93 -66.05 57.69
CA ALA A 761 -49.78 -65.36 58.34
C ALA A 761 -48.96 -66.01 59.48
N GLY A 762 -47.64 -65.68 59.57
CA GLY A 762 -46.88 -65.81 60.84
C GLY A 762 -45.35 -66.05 60.83
N VAL A 763 -44.54 -65.03 60.50
CA VAL A 763 -43.25 -64.61 61.14
C VAL A 763 -42.27 -65.65 61.78
N SER A 764 -41.04 -65.66 61.22
CA SER A 764 -39.68 -65.77 61.84
C SER A 764 -39.38 -66.57 63.14
N THR A 765 -38.45 -67.53 63.04
CA THR A 765 -37.44 -67.89 64.08
C THR A 765 -36.11 -68.29 63.39
N ASN A 766 -34.86 -68.13 63.88
CA ASN A 766 -34.20 -67.37 64.98
C ASN A 766 -33.52 -68.17 66.13
N LYS A 767 -32.17 -68.14 66.13
CA LYS A 767 -31.19 -68.22 67.26
C LYS A 767 -31.08 -69.45 68.23
N GLU A 768 -29.83 -69.91 68.32
CA GLU A 768 -29.03 -70.19 69.55
C GLU A 768 -29.22 -71.43 70.46
N ALA A 769 -28.08 -71.77 71.11
CA ALA A 769 -27.83 -72.56 72.33
C ALA A 769 -28.54 -73.94 72.50
N ALA A 770 -27.87 -75.10 72.57
CA ALA A 770 -26.67 -75.52 73.31
C ALA A 770 -26.86 -75.61 74.84
N THR A 771 -26.91 -76.85 75.37
CA THR A 771 -26.55 -77.17 76.76
C THR A 771 -26.23 -78.67 76.91
N THR A 772 -25.18 -78.94 77.70
CA THR A 772 -24.81 -80.11 78.54
C THR A 772 -25.76 -81.32 78.63
N ILE A 773 -25.30 -82.54 78.94
CA ILE A 773 -24.31 -82.98 79.96
C ILE A 773 -23.59 -84.27 79.42
N GLU A 774 -22.42 -84.78 79.87
CA GLU A 774 -21.69 -84.79 81.16
C GLU A 774 -20.13 -84.75 81.05
N CYS A 775 -19.47 -84.61 82.21
CA CYS A 775 -18.09 -85.05 82.55
C CYS A 775 -16.83 -84.41 81.89
N GLY A 776 -16.25 -83.44 82.60
CA GLY A 776 -14.81 -83.46 82.95
C GLY A 776 -13.85 -82.53 82.19
N GLY A 777 -13.26 -81.55 82.89
CA GLY A 777 -12.13 -80.73 82.40
C GLY A 777 -12.16 -79.29 82.91
N ILE A 778 -10.98 -78.65 83.04
CA ILE A 778 -10.84 -77.22 83.31
C ILE A 778 -10.67 -76.50 81.96
N SER A 779 -11.49 -75.49 81.65
CA SER A 779 -11.57 -74.87 80.31
C SER A 779 -10.55 -73.74 80.08
N GLU A 780 -10.09 -73.65 78.83
CA GLU A 780 -9.09 -72.72 78.29
C GLU A 780 -9.56 -71.25 78.24
N GLU A 781 -10.87 -71.03 78.24
CA GLU A 781 -11.50 -69.81 77.72
C GLU A 781 -11.19 -68.55 78.54
N TYR A 782 -11.03 -68.65 79.86
CA TYR A 782 -10.76 -67.49 80.72
C TYR A 782 -9.37 -66.89 80.46
N MET A 783 -8.35 -67.74 80.28
CA MET A 783 -7.00 -67.30 79.92
C MET A 783 -6.98 -66.68 78.52
N ASN A 784 -7.66 -67.32 77.56
CA ASN A 784 -7.77 -66.82 76.19
C ASN A 784 -8.46 -65.46 76.12
N LEU A 785 -9.44 -65.17 77.00
CA LEU A 785 -10.11 -63.87 77.07
C LEU A 785 -9.16 -62.76 77.60
N GLN A 786 -8.40 -63.04 78.65
CA GLN A 786 -7.49 -62.05 79.26
C GLN A 786 -6.26 -61.75 78.38
N VAL A 787 -5.70 -62.76 77.71
CA VAL A 787 -4.67 -62.57 76.68
C VAL A 787 -5.20 -61.72 75.53
N ARG A 788 -6.45 -61.92 75.11
CA ARG A 788 -7.06 -61.13 74.02
C ARG A 788 -7.35 -59.68 74.42
N ALA A 789 -7.63 -59.39 75.69
CA ALA A 789 -7.73 -58.02 76.18
C ALA A 789 -6.38 -57.27 76.08
N GLN A 790 -5.29 -57.90 76.54
CA GLN A 790 -3.95 -57.33 76.45
C GLN A 790 -3.46 -57.16 74.99
N ALA A 791 -3.83 -58.10 74.10
CA ALA A 791 -3.56 -57.95 72.67
C ALA A 791 -4.24 -56.69 72.09
N LEU A 792 -5.52 -56.46 72.43
CA LEU A 792 -6.26 -55.27 71.97
C LEU A 792 -5.70 -53.95 72.53
N GLU A 793 -5.21 -53.92 73.78
CA GLU A 793 -4.52 -52.74 74.31
C GLU A 793 -3.20 -52.44 73.58
N ASN A 794 -2.43 -53.48 73.25
CA ASN A 794 -1.21 -53.35 72.45
C ASN A 794 -1.50 -52.88 71.01
N ASP A 795 -2.53 -53.41 70.36
CA ASP A 795 -2.98 -52.95 69.04
C ASP A 795 -3.41 -51.47 69.07
N LEU A 796 -4.14 -51.05 70.11
CA LEU A 796 -4.59 -49.66 70.29
C LEU A 796 -3.39 -48.72 70.51
N ASN A 797 -2.39 -49.15 71.28
CA ASN A 797 -1.14 -48.39 71.44
C ASN A 797 -0.35 -48.29 70.12
N ALA A 798 -0.21 -49.37 69.37
CA ALA A 798 0.45 -49.36 68.06
C ALA A 798 -0.32 -48.51 67.02
N ILE A 799 -1.64 -48.38 67.14
CA ILE A 799 -2.45 -47.43 66.35
C ILE A 799 -2.19 -45.98 66.78
N ASN A 800 -2.09 -45.71 68.09
CA ASN A 800 -1.79 -44.37 68.62
C ASN A 800 -0.37 -43.89 68.27
N GLU A 801 0.61 -44.78 68.18
CA GLU A 801 1.96 -44.47 67.69
C GLU A 801 1.92 -44.09 66.20
N LYS A 802 1.29 -44.93 65.37
CA LYS A 802 1.06 -44.64 63.93
C LYS A 802 0.22 -43.39 63.69
N LEU A 803 -0.61 -42.98 64.65
CA LEU A 803 -1.32 -41.69 64.61
C LEU A 803 -0.34 -40.53 64.77
N ARG A 804 0.53 -40.57 65.79
CA ARG A 804 1.54 -39.52 66.05
C ARG A 804 2.56 -39.40 64.93
N GLU A 805 2.99 -40.51 64.34
CA GLU A 805 3.83 -40.51 63.12
C GLU A 805 3.14 -39.74 61.99
N LYS A 806 1.85 -40.02 61.73
CA LYS A 806 1.06 -39.32 60.71
C LYS A 806 0.80 -37.86 61.04
N GLU A 807 0.63 -37.50 62.32
CA GLU A 807 0.51 -36.10 62.75
C GLU A 807 1.82 -35.32 62.51
N LEU A 808 2.97 -35.94 62.77
CA LEU A 808 4.29 -35.35 62.54
C LEU A 808 4.58 -35.21 61.04
N ILE A 809 4.30 -36.23 60.23
CA ILE A 809 4.35 -36.15 58.76
C ILE A 809 3.39 -35.06 58.24
N LEU A 810 2.19 -34.93 58.79
CA LEU A 810 1.24 -33.86 58.42
C LEU A 810 1.69 -32.47 58.88
N ALA A 811 2.58 -32.34 59.87
CA ALA A 811 3.22 -31.08 60.20
C ALA A 811 4.31 -30.75 59.16
N GLU A 812 5.22 -31.69 58.87
CA GLU A 812 6.29 -31.49 57.88
C GLU A 812 5.76 -31.23 56.47
N VAL A 813 4.72 -31.95 56.05
CA VAL A 813 4.05 -31.72 54.75
C VAL A 813 3.35 -30.36 54.69
N ARG A 814 2.83 -29.83 55.81
CA ARG A 814 2.31 -28.45 55.86
C ARG A 814 3.44 -27.42 55.75
N ASP A 815 4.51 -27.59 56.50
CA ASP A 815 5.71 -26.74 56.44
C ASP A 815 6.29 -26.68 55.01
N LEU A 816 6.41 -27.82 54.34
CA LEU A 816 6.83 -27.91 52.94
C LEU A 816 5.82 -27.24 51.99
N SER A 817 4.52 -27.44 52.21
CA SER A 817 3.46 -26.81 51.42
C SER A 817 3.45 -25.28 51.57
N GLU A 818 3.69 -24.76 52.77
CA GLU A 818 3.80 -23.31 53.01
C GLU A 818 5.08 -22.71 52.41
N ARG A 819 6.22 -23.42 52.49
CA ARG A 819 7.47 -23.00 51.83
C ARG A 819 7.33 -22.96 50.30
N ILE A 820 6.75 -24.02 49.69
CA ILE A 820 6.46 -24.06 48.25
C ILE A 820 5.42 -22.99 47.88
N GLY A 821 4.40 -22.77 48.71
CA GLY A 821 3.41 -21.70 48.54
C GLY A 821 4.04 -20.30 48.54
N ALA A 822 4.95 -20.03 49.48
CA ALA A 822 5.70 -18.77 49.55
C ALA A 822 6.61 -18.59 48.33
N GLN A 823 7.32 -19.65 47.91
CA GLN A 823 8.16 -19.64 46.70
C GLN A 823 7.34 -19.38 45.43
N ALA A 824 6.17 -20.00 45.30
CA ALA A 824 5.23 -19.78 44.19
C ALA A 824 4.65 -18.36 44.19
N GLN A 825 4.33 -17.80 45.37
CA GLN A 825 3.91 -16.39 45.48
C GLN A 825 5.03 -15.41 45.13
N GLY A 826 6.28 -15.72 45.47
CA GLY A 826 7.47 -14.98 45.04
C GLY A 826 7.62 -15.01 43.52
N GLY A 827 7.61 -16.20 42.92
CA GLY A 827 7.67 -16.40 41.46
C GLY A 827 6.54 -15.70 40.72
N LYS A 828 5.32 -15.70 41.26
CA LYS A 828 4.16 -14.99 40.68
C LYS A 828 4.38 -13.48 40.57
N LYS A 829 5.07 -12.84 41.53
CA LYS A 829 5.43 -11.41 41.44
C LYS A 829 6.41 -11.15 40.29
N VAL A 830 7.43 -12.00 40.13
CA VAL A 830 8.40 -11.91 39.03
C VAL A 830 7.73 -12.15 37.68
N THR A 831 6.86 -13.16 37.59
CA THR A 831 6.10 -13.49 36.37
C THR A 831 5.17 -12.33 35.95
N ILE A 832 4.51 -11.68 36.91
CA ILE A 832 3.67 -10.49 36.64
C ILE A 832 4.52 -9.29 36.19
N ALA A 833 5.71 -9.09 36.77
CA ALA A 833 6.63 -8.03 36.33
C ALA A 833 7.13 -8.28 34.90
N LEU A 834 7.52 -9.52 34.59
CA LEU A 834 7.91 -9.94 33.24
C LEU A 834 6.76 -9.79 32.24
N ALA A 835 5.54 -10.20 32.60
CA ALA A 835 4.35 -10.03 31.75
C ALA A 835 4.03 -8.54 31.49
N LYS A 836 4.24 -7.65 32.47
CA LYS A 836 4.13 -6.20 32.27
C LYS A 836 5.19 -5.67 31.30
N GLN A 837 6.45 -6.10 31.43
CA GLN A 837 7.51 -5.74 30.48
C GLN A 837 7.22 -6.27 29.06
N VAL A 838 6.83 -7.54 28.92
CA VAL A 838 6.43 -8.14 27.63
C VAL A 838 5.26 -7.38 27.01
N ASN A 839 4.26 -6.97 27.78
CA ASN A 839 3.15 -6.15 27.28
C ASN A 839 3.60 -4.74 26.87
N GLN A 840 4.54 -4.11 27.60
CA GLN A 840 5.16 -2.84 27.19
C GLN A 840 5.96 -2.99 25.89
N TYR A 841 6.73 -4.07 25.73
CA TYR A 841 7.44 -4.38 24.49
C TYR A 841 6.46 -4.67 23.34
N GLN A 842 5.39 -5.43 23.54
CA GLN A 842 4.34 -5.64 22.52
C GLN A 842 3.65 -4.33 22.12
N TYR A 843 3.39 -3.43 23.07
CA TYR A 843 2.83 -2.10 22.78
C TYR A 843 3.81 -1.24 21.97
N GLY A 844 5.09 -1.21 22.37
CA GLY A 844 6.16 -0.52 21.64
C GLY A 844 6.40 -1.09 20.24
N ILE A 845 6.29 -2.41 20.08
CA ILE A 845 6.35 -3.09 18.77
C ILE A 845 5.14 -2.68 17.93
N ARG A 846 3.90 -2.79 18.45
CA ARG A 846 2.68 -2.39 17.70
C ARG A 846 2.71 -0.92 17.26
N ASN A 847 3.20 -0.01 18.10
CA ASN A 847 3.33 1.40 17.72
C ASN A 847 4.43 1.62 16.67
N ARG A 848 5.60 0.97 16.78
CA ARG A 848 6.63 1.00 15.73
C ARG A 848 6.16 0.34 14.43
N SER A 849 5.39 -0.75 14.50
CA SER A 849 4.76 -1.38 13.33
C SER A 849 3.72 -0.48 12.68
N ARG A 850 2.94 0.31 13.44
CA ARG A 850 2.06 1.34 12.87
C ARG A 850 2.83 2.47 12.22
N GLN A 851 3.91 2.96 12.84
CA GLN A 851 4.78 3.97 12.24
C GLN A 851 5.44 3.45 10.95
N MET A 852 5.91 2.19 10.95
CA MET A 852 6.45 1.52 9.77
C MET A 852 5.39 1.27 8.69
N MET A 853 4.15 0.93 9.06
CA MET A 853 3.04 0.83 8.10
C MET A 853 2.66 2.21 7.53
N ALA A 854 2.71 3.27 8.34
CA ALA A 854 2.49 4.64 7.87
C ALA A 854 3.58 5.05 6.87
N THR A 855 4.86 4.95 7.23
CA THR A 855 5.96 5.31 6.31
C THR A 855 6.04 4.40 5.08
N VAL A 856 5.70 3.11 5.19
CA VAL A 856 5.55 2.23 4.01
C VAL A 856 4.36 2.67 3.15
N SER A 857 3.25 3.10 3.72
CA SER A 857 2.10 3.61 2.95
C SER A 857 2.39 4.97 2.29
N GLU A 858 3.12 5.85 2.96
CA GLU A 858 3.64 7.11 2.41
C GLU A 858 4.59 6.83 1.24
N LEU A 859 5.59 5.95 1.44
CA LEU A 859 6.52 5.52 0.40
C LEU A 859 5.80 4.85 -0.78
N SER A 860 4.79 4.02 -0.53
CA SER A 860 3.97 3.40 -1.59
C SER A 860 3.17 4.44 -2.39
N LEU A 861 2.70 5.50 -1.72
CA LEU A 861 1.96 6.60 -2.36
C LEU A 861 2.92 7.49 -3.18
N PHE A 862 4.11 7.79 -2.65
CA PHE A 862 5.17 8.47 -3.41
C PHE A 862 5.68 7.62 -4.58
N GLN A 863 5.81 6.30 -4.43
CA GLN A 863 6.18 5.37 -5.50
C GLN A 863 5.09 5.34 -6.59
N ALA A 864 3.81 5.23 -6.22
CA ALA A 864 2.69 5.31 -7.16
C ALA A 864 2.64 6.66 -7.89
N SER A 865 2.85 7.78 -7.18
CA SER A 865 2.94 9.11 -7.77
C SER A 865 4.14 9.26 -8.71
N SER A 866 5.31 8.72 -8.36
CA SER A 866 6.48 8.69 -9.23
C SER A 866 6.26 7.84 -10.49
N ILE A 867 5.54 6.72 -10.39
CA ILE A 867 5.19 5.88 -11.54
C ILE A 867 4.19 6.62 -12.44
N GLN A 868 3.20 7.30 -11.88
CA GLN A 868 2.26 8.14 -12.65
C GLN A 868 2.99 9.29 -13.36
N LEU A 869 3.90 9.99 -12.67
CA LEU A 869 4.73 11.04 -13.28
C LEU A 869 5.65 10.49 -14.38
N GLN A 870 6.24 9.31 -14.20
CA GLN A 870 7.04 8.64 -15.24
C GLN A 870 6.18 8.22 -16.45
N GLN A 871 4.93 7.79 -16.23
CA GLN A 871 3.99 7.49 -17.31
C GLN A 871 3.54 8.76 -18.06
N GLU A 872 3.30 9.87 -17.36
CA GLU A 872 2.99 11.15 -17.98
C GLU A 872 4.19 11.72 -18.76
N VAL A 873 5.41 11.60 -18.21
CA VAL A 873 6.66 11.97 -18.92
C VAL A 873 6.86 11.11 -20.17
N ALA A 874 6.81 9.78 -20.07
CA ALA A 874 6.97 8.89 -21.23
C ALA A 874 5.90 9.13 -22.32
N ARG A 875 4.67 9.47 -21.91
CA ARG A 875 3.60 9.88 -22.82
C ARG A 875 3.89 11.22 -23.51
N LEU A 876 4.41 12.21 -22.78
CA LEU A 876 4.80 13.50 -23.35
C LEU A 876 6.04 13.38 -24.25
N GLU A 877 7.00 12.51 -23.89
CA GLU A 877 8.15 12.15 -24.73
C GLU A 877 7.68 11.49 -26.03
N GLN A 878 6.77 10.51 -25.98
CA GLN A 878 6.16 9.92 -27.18
C GLN A 878 5.44 10.96 -28.04
N ILE A 879 4.65 11.87 -27.45
CA ILE A 879 3.98 12.96 -28.18
C ILE A 879 5.01 13.88 -28.85
N VAL A 880 6.13 14.17 -28.19
CA VAL A 880 7.23 14.97 -28.74
C VAL A 880 8.00 14.22 -29.84
N GLU A 881 8.15 12.89 -29.75
CA GLU A 881 8.77 12.07 -30.80
C GLU A 881 7.86 11.91 -32.02
N GLU A 882 6.56 11.70 -31.83
CA GLU A 882 5.58 11.75 -32.92
C GLU A 882 5.55 13.12 -33.60
N ALA A 883 5.62 14.21 -32.83
CA ALA A 883 5.69 15.58 -33.35
C ALA A 883 7.01 15.86 -34.11
N LYS A 884 8.15 15.32 -33.65
CA LYS A 884 9.43 15.35 -34.38
C LYS A 884 9.35 14.57 -35.69
N CYS A 885 8.84 13.33 -35.67
CA CYS A 885 8.72 12.50 -36.86
C CYS A 885 7.81 13.14 -37.93
N ARG A 886 6.71 13.79 -37.51
CA ARG A 886 5.86 14.59 -38.42
C ARG A 886 6.62 15.78 -39.01
N LEU A 887 7.38 16.52 -38.20
CA LEU A 887 8.21 17.64 -38.65
C LEU A 887 9.29 17.19 -39.65
N GLU A 888 9.95 16.07 -39.39
CA GLU A 888 10.96 15.47 -40.27
C GLU A 888 10.35 14.96 -41.59
N ALA A 889 9.10 14.48 -41.57
CA ALA A 889 8.32 14.18 -42.77
C ALA A 889 7.83 15.43 -43.53
N GLY A 890 8.01 16.63 -42.98
CA GLY A 890 7.54 17.90 -43.56
C GLY A 890 6.06 18.22 -43.28
N GLU A 891 5.42 17.48 -42.38
CA GLU A 891 4.04 17.69 -41.93
C GLU A 891 3.97 18.60 -40.69
N ALA A 892 2.76 19.02 -40.32
CA ALA A 892 2.57 19.84 -39.12
C ALA A 892 2.79 18.99 -37.84
N PRO A 893 3.56 19.48 -36.84
CA PRO A 893 3.84 18.72 -35.62
C PRO A 893 2.57 18.38 -34.80
N PHE A 894 1.55 19.23 -34.88
CA PHE A 894 0.26 19.08 -34.20
C PHE A 894 -0.88 19.52 -35.12
N GLU A 895 -2.06 18.91 -34.97
CA GLU A 895 -3.25 19.27 -35.74
C GLU A 895 -3.70 20.72 -35.48
N GLU A 896 -3.54 21.21 -34.25
CA GLU A 896 -3.81 22.62 -33.92
C GLU A 896 -2.85 23.58 -34.63
N ALA A 897 -1.57 23.20 -34.79
CA ALA A 897 -0.60 23.97 -35.55
C ALA A 897 -0.92 23.97 -37.05
N GLU A 898 -1.45 22.87 -37.58
CA GLU A 898 -1.96 22.79 -38.95
C GLU A 898 -3.19 23.69 -39.15
N GLN A 899 -4.11 23.71 -38.18
CA GLN A 899 -5.28 24.61 -38.19
C GLN A 899 -4.88 26.07 -38.05
N GLU A 900 -3.90 26.41 -37.22
CA GLU A 900 -3.32 27.76 -37.15
C GLU A 900 -2.64 28.16 -38.46
N PHE A 901 -1.88 27.26 -39.08
CA PHE A 901 -1.24 27.52 -40.38
C PHE A 901 -2.30 27.78 -41.45
N LYS A 902 -3.36 26.95 -41.53
CA LYS A 902 -4.51 27.16 -42.41
C LYS A 902 -5.22 28.49 -42.13
N ARG A 903 -5.44 28.86 -40.86
CA ARG A 903 -6.00 30.19 -40.48
C ARG A 903 -5.11 31.33 -40.94
N LYS A 904 -3.81 31.28 -40.67
CA LYS A 904 -2.82 32.31 -41.08
C LYS A 904 -2.64 32.37 -42.61
N GLN A 905 -2.82 31.26 -43.32
CA GLN A 905 -2.82 31.20 -44.79
C GLN A 905 -4.09 31.86 -45.37
N ILE A 906 -5.26 31.56 -44.81
CA ILE A 906 -6.54 32.20 -45.14
C ILE A 906 -6.49 33.70 -44.84
N GLU A 907 -5.96 34.11 -43.68
CA GLU A 907 -5.77 35.51 -43.29
C GLU A 907 -4.85 36.25 -44.26
N ARG A 908 -3.72 35.65 -44.67
CA ARG A 908 -2.84 36.20 -45.71
C ARG A 908 -3.55 36.35 -47.06
N GLN A 909 -4.41 35.40 -47.44
CA GLN A 909 -5.23 35.51 -48.66
C GLN A 909 -6.26 36.63 -48.56
N TYR A 910 -6.96 36.76 -47.42
CA TYR A 910 -7.87 37.88 -47.15
C TYR A 910 -7.14 39.22 -47.16
N TYR A 911 -5.94 39.31 -46.58
CA TYR A 911 -5.14 40.54 -46.56
C TYR A 911 -4.65 40.94 -47.95
N ALA A 912 -4.21 39.99 -48.78
CA ALA A 912 -3.87 40.22 -50.17
C ALA A 912 -5.08 40.68 -51.00
N ALA A 913 -6.23 40.01 -50.85
CA ALA A 913 -7.48 40.42 -51.49
C ALA A 913 -7.97 41.79 -51.01
N PHE A 914 -7.78 42.13 -49.73
CA PHE A 914 -8.08 43.44 -49.17
C PHE A 914 -7.15 44.52 -49.76
N GLN A 915 -5.85 44.26 -49.90
CA GLN A 915 -4.93 45.18 -50.58
C GLN A 915 -5.31 45.42 -52.05
N GLN A 916 -5.61 44.36 -52.81
CA GLN A 916 -6.11 44.51 -54.20
C GLN A 916 -7.41 45.32 -54.25
N ARG A 917 -8.37 45.03 -53.36
CA ARG A 917 -9.63 45.77 -53.27
C ARG A 917 -9.42 47.23 -52.87
N GLN A 918 -8.41 47.52 -52.06
CA GLN A 918 -8.04 48.89 -51.68
C GLN A 918 -7.29 49.63 -52.81
N GLN A 919 -6.54 48.92 -53.66
CA GLN A 919 -5.97 49.48 -54.90
C GLN A 919 -7.08 49.83 -55.89
N ALA A 920 -7.98 48.89 -56.20
CA ALA A 920 -9.14 49.13 -57.06
C ALA A 920 -10.06 50.24 -56.52
N ALA A 921 -10.24 50.35 -55.20
CA ALA A 921 -10.99 51.45 -54.58
C ALA A 921 -10.27 52.81 -54.70
N LYS A 922 -8.94 52.85 -54.72
CA LYS A 922 -8.16 54.07 -54.98
C LYS A 922 -8.22 54.48 -56.45
N GLU A 923 -8.22 53.52 -57.37
CA GLU A 923 -8.46 53.76 -58.80
C GLU A 923 -9.88 54.31 -59.05
N ALA A 924 -10.90 53.74 -58.40
CA ALA A 924 -12.27 54.26 -58.46
C ALA A 924 -12.39 55.68 -57.85
N ALA A 925 -11.80 55.92 -56.68
CA ALA A 925 -11.82 57.23 -56.02
C ALA A 925 -11.02 58.33 -56.76
N LEU A 926 -10.16 57.96 -57.72
CA LEU A 926 -9.54 58.90 -58.66
C LEU A 926 -10.48 59.30 -59.80
N GLY A 927 -11.51 58.49 -60.11
CA GLY A 927 -12.54 58.82 -61.10
C GLY A 927 -13.62 59.79 -60.58
N ASP A 928 -13.99 59.70 -59.31
CA ASP A 928 -15.15 60.42 -58.73
C ASP A 928 -14.90 61.89 -58.34
N GLN A 929 -13.75 62.49 -58.67
CA GLN A 929 -13.39 63.86 -58.24
C GLN A 929 -14.18 65.01 -58.89
N ASN A 930 -15.25 64.73 -59.64
CA ASN A 930 -15.97 65.69 -60.49
C ASN A 930 -17.35 66.14 -59.98
N ASN A 931 -17.76 65.83 -58.74
CA ASN A 931 -19.10 66.20 -58.24
C ASN A 931 -19.08 66.91 -56.86
N PRO A 932 -19.16 68.27 -56.81
CA PRO A 932 -18.78 69.05 -55.63
C PRO A 932 -19.96 69.44 -54.72
N ASN A 933 -20.84 68.52 -54.30
CA ASN A 933 -22.04 68.91 -53.53
C ASN A 933 -22.57 67.89 -52.50
N VAL A 934 -21.70 67.29 -51.68
CA VAL A 934 -22.09 66.52 -50.47
C VAL A 934 -21.27 66.98 -49.27
N VAL A 935 -21.95 67.31 -48.16
CA VAL A 935 -21.32 67.72 -46.90
C VAL A 935 -20.94 66.49 -46.09
N LEU A 936 -19.64 66.34 -45.80
CA LEU A 936 -19.11 65.23 -44.99
C LEU A 936 -19.35 65.48 -43.49
N THR A 937 -20.29 64.74 -42.89
CA THR A 937 -20.49 64.70 -41.43
C THR A 937 -19.72 63.53 -40.81
N THR A 938 -18.91 63.80 -39.80
CA THR A 938 -18.01 62.83 -39.14
C THR A 938 -18.62 62.17 -37.89
N ALA A 939 -19.93 61.96 -37.86
CA ALA A 939 -20.65 61.38 -36.73
C ALA A 939 -21.22 60.00 -37.07
N GLU A 940 -20.90 58.98 -36.26
CA GLU A 940 -21.40 57.62 -36.45
C GLU A 940 -22.90 57.51 -36.13
N LEU A 941 -23.65 56.85 -37.02
CA LEU A 941 -25.09 56.67 -36.88
C LEU A 941 -25.43 55.54 -35.90
N ARG A 942 -26.46 55.75 -35.06
CA ARG A 942 -26.90 54.73 -34.09
C ARG A 942 -27.48 53.49 -34.81
N PRO A 943 -27.14 52.25 -34.40
CA PRO A 943 -27.52 51.02 -35.11
C PRO A 943 -29.01 50.76 -35.39
N ASN A 944 -29.93 51.46 -34.70
CA ASN A 944 -31.38 51.25 -34.82
C ASN A 944 -32.10 52.41 -35.54
N ALA A 945 -31.45 53.09 -36.48
CA ALA A 945 -32.11 54.04 -37.37
C ALA A 945 -33.01 53.29 -38.38
N TYR A 946 -34.33 53.35 -38.17
CA TYR A 946 -35.32 52.51 -38.88
C TYR A 946 -35.64 52.90 -40.33
N ILE A 947 -34.81 53.74 -40.95
CA ILE A 947 -34.95 54.18 -42.35
C ILE A 947 -33.58 54.03 -43.03
N PRO A 948 -33.38 52.99 -43.86
CA PRO A 948 -32.23 52.90 -44.75
C PRO A 948 -32.34 53.95 -45.86
N ASN A 949 -31.24 54.61 -46.18
CA ASN A 949 -31.19 55.51 -47.33
C ASN A 949 -31.03 54.74 -48.65
N ASP A 950 -31.51 55.37 -49.72
CA ASP A 950 -31.29 55.05 -51.13
C ASP A 950 -32.00 53.82 -51.75
N ASN A 951 -33.13 54.15 -52.40
CA ASN A 951 -33.51 53.67 -53.74
C ASN A 951 -34.14 52.28 -53.91
N GLY A 952 -35.25 52.04 -53.22
CA GLY A 952 -36.29 51.08 -53.65
C GLY A 952 -37.53 51.12 -52.76
N LEU A 953 -38.74 51.15 -53.32
CA LEU A 953 -39.98 51.16 -52.52
C LEU A 953 -40.12 49.83 -51.74
N PRO A 954 -40.19 49.84 -50.40
CA PRO A 954 -40.28 48.62 -49.61
C PRO A 954 -41.72 48.11 -49.57
N ILE A 955 -42.12 47.31 -50.56
CA ILE A 955 -43.29 46.43 -50.43
C ILE A 955 -42.97 45.40 -49.34
N PRO A 956 -43.73 45.30 -48.23
CA PRO A 956 -43.47 44.32 -47.19
C PRO A 956 -43.63 42.90 -47.73
N ARG A 957 -42.52 42.15 -47.85
CA ARG A 957 -42.56 40.72 -48.08
C ARG A 957 -42.94 40.03 -46.77
N PRO A 958 -44.00 39.20 -46.71
CA PRO A 958 -44.28 38.41 -45.52
C PRO A 958 -43.12 37.45 -45.26
N PHE A 959 -42.72 37.31 -43.99
CA PHE A 959 -41.73 36.31 -43.61
C PHE A 959 -42.26 34.91 -43.95
N GLY A 960 -41.41 34.08 -44.58
CA GLY A 960 -41.71 32.67 -44.79
C GLY A 960 -41.89 31.93 -43.46
N VAL A 961 -42.54 30.77 -43.51
CA VAL A 961 -43.08 30.02 -42.35
C VAL A 961 -42.04 29.71 -41.25
N HIS A 962 -40.74 29.77 -41.55
CA HIS A 962 -39.66 29.63 -40.57
C HIS A 962 -38.66 30.79 -40.66
N ALA A 963 -38.81 31.78 -39.76
CA ALA A 963 -37.77 32.77 -39.49
C ALA A 963 -36.81 32.25 -38.38
N PRO A 964 -35.48 32.35 -38.54
CA PRO A 964 -34.53 31.76 -37.60
C PRO A 964 -34.43 32.55 -36.29
N PHE A 965 -35.00 32.00 -35.21
CA PHE A 965 -34.80 32.53 -33.85
C PHE A 965 -33.47 32.08 -33.26
N LYS A 966 -32.85 32.97 -32.49
CA LYS A 966 -31.60 32.72 -31.75
C LYS A 966 -31.92 31.90 -30.48
N PRO A 967 -31.33 30.72 -30.25
CA PRO A 967 -31.73 29.84 -29.16
C PRO A 967 -31.32 30.37 -27.78
N ILE A 968 -32.22 30.19 -26.81
CA ILE A 968 -31.98 30.35 -25.37
C ILE A 968 -32.16 28.98 -24.74
N PHE A 969 -31.17 28.48 -24.00
CA PHE A 969 -31.21 27.15 -23.37
C PHE A 969 -31.96 27.20 -22.03
N PRO A 970 -33.03 26.40 -21.82
CA PRO A 970 -33.66 26.22 -20.52
C PRO A 970 -33.02 25.07 -19.72
N THR A 971 -32.95 25.20 -18.39
CA THR A 971 -32.34 24.22 -17.48
C THR A 971 -33.37 23.52 -16.58
N LEU A 972 -33.32 22.19 -16.54
CA LEU A 972 -34.14 21.24 -15.76
C LEU A 972 -33.31 19.93 -15.62
N THR A 973 -33.30 19.13 -14.55
CA THR A 973 -34.05 19.08 -13.27
C THR A 973 -33.25 18.31 -12.19
N SER A 974 -33.28 18.74 -10.93
CA SER A 974 -33.45 17.88 -9.72
C SER A 974 -33.45 18.74 -8.44
N ALA A 975 -34.11 18.27 -7.38
CA ALA A 975 -34.53 19.07 -6.21
C ALA A 975 -34.01 18.50 -4.86
N PRO A 976 -33.96 19.29 -3.77
CA PRO A 976 -33.22 18.95 -2.55
C PRO A 976 -34.07 18.28 -1.44
N PRO A 977 -33.43 17.66 -0.43
CA PRO A 977 -34.09 17.29 0.82
C PRO A 977 -34.24 18.51 1.76
N LEU A 978 -35.27 18.49 2.62
CA LEU A 978 -35.52 19.50 3.65
C LEU A 978 -35.65 18.88 5.05
N SER A 979 -35.45 19.73 6.06
CA SER A 979 -35.58 19.39 7.49
C SER A 979 -37.02 19.04 7.88
N GLY A 980 -37.19 18.01 8.72
CA GLY A 980 -38.48 17.70 9.34
C GLY A 980 -38.83 18.61 10.52
N GLY A 981 -40.13 18.76 10.81
CA GLY A 981 -40.62 19.63 11.89
C GLY A 981 -42.13 19.65 12.12
N SER A 982 -42.65 18.61 12.80
CA SER A 982 -43.97 18.57 13.46
C SER A 982 -45.25 18.63 12.60
N GLY A 983 -46.37 18.18 13.21
CA GLY A 983 -47.74 18.40 12.70
C GLY A 983 -48.45 17.14 12.19
N GLY A 984 -49.36 16.58 13.01
CA GLY A 984 -50.49 15.78 12.53
C GLY A 984 -51.76 16.66 12.46
N PRO A 985 -53.00 16.10 12.52
CA PRO A 985 -53.37 14.70 12.74
C PRO A 985 -54.53 14.21 11.83
N VAL A 986 -55.16 13.07 12.18
CA VAL A 986 -56.50 12.57 11.74
C VAL A 986 -56.60 12.04 10.30
N ALA A 987 -57.37 10.98 9.98
CA ALA A 987 -57.66 9.68 10.63
C ALA A 987 -58.46 8.83 9.62
N LEU A 988 -58.35 7.49 9.69
CA LEU A 988 -59.49 6.54 9.67
C LEU A 988 -58.98 5.09 9.73
N THR A 989 -59.31 4.40 10.83
CA THR A 989 -59.33 2.93 10.95
C THR A 989 -60.80 2.47 10.80
N PRO A 990 -61.15 1.17 10.68
CA PRO A 990 -60.86 0.08 11.63
C PRO A 990 -60.23 -1.14 10.91
N SER A 991 -60.02 -2.34 11.46
CA SER A 991 -60.40 -3.01 12.73
C SER A 991 -59.37 -4.12 13.02
N ARG A 992 -59.25 -4.78 14.20
CA ARG A 992 -60.05 -4.75 15.44
C ARG A 992 -59.24 -5.34 16.63
N ASP A 993 -59.53 -4.86 17.85
CA ASP A 993 -59.46 -5.49 19.21
C ASP A 993 -58.35 -6.51 19.59
N ALA A 994 -57.80 -6.52 20.83
CA ALA A 994 -57.84 -5.58 21.96
C ALA A 994 -56.86 -6.01 23.09
N ALA A 995 -56.67 -5.11 24.08
CA ALA A 995 -56.37 -5.39 25.51
C ALA A 995 -54.96 -5.95 25.91
N GLU A 996 -54.33 -5.50 27.02
CA GLU A 996 -54.51 -4.25 27.80
C GLU A 996 -53.35 -3.98 28.79
N ALA A 997 -53.40 -2.79 29.41
CA ALA A 997 -52.93 -2.44 30.75
C ALA A 997 -51.42 -2.47 31.12
N SER A 998 -50.93 -1.28 31.51
CA SER A 998 -49.61 -1.03 32.09
C SER A 998 -49.56 -1.14 33.62
N LYS A 999 -48.36 -1.42 34.16
CA LYS A 999 -47.79 -1.18 35.52
C LYS A 999 -46.54 -2.09 35.64
N GLY A 1000 -45.59 -1.91 36.57
CA GLY A 1000 -45.43 -0.95 37.67
C GLY A 1000 -44.00 -1.03 38.23
N ARG A 1001 -43.71 -0.32 39.34
CA ARG A 1001 -42.35 -0.05 39.84
C ARG A 1001 -41.97 -0.93 41.04
N GLU A 1002 -40.71 -1.36 41.09
CA GLU A 1002 -39.86 -1.56 42.29
C GLU A 1002 -40.12 -2.68 43.36
N ARG A 1003 -38.98 -3.17 43.91
CA ARG A 1003 -38.71 -3.69 45.29
C ARG A 1003 -39.05 -5.14 45.73
N THR A 1004 -38.00 -5.98 45.70
CA THR A 1004 -37.37 -6.68 46.86
C THR A 1004 -38.19 -7.31 48.01
N ILE A 1005 -37.87 -8.57 48.35
CA ILE A 1005 -37.69 -9.06 49.74
C ILE A 1005 -36.82 -10.37 49.77
N PRO A 1006 -36.14 -10.76 50.89
CA PRO A 1006 -35.06 -11.77 50.89
C PRO A 1006 -35.29 -12.99 51.83
N SER A 1007 -34.41 -14.01 51.81
CA SER A 1007 -33.76 -14.63 53.01
C SER A 1007 -32.90 -15.89 52.74
N LEU A 1008 -32.02 -16.20 53.71
CA LEU A 1008 -31.16 -17.39 53.91
C LEU A 1008 -31.83 -18.36 54.94
N PRO A 1009 -31.39 -19.63 55.22
CA PRO A 1009 -29.98 -20.06 55.34
C PRO A 1009 -29.55 -21.53 54.99
N LEU A 1010 -28.23 -21.69 54.79
CA LEU A 1010 -27.23 -22.69 55.31
C LEU A 1010 -27.68 -23.98 56.06
N PRO A 1011 -26.83 -25.04 56.22
CA PRO A 1011 -25.52 -25.42 55.60
C PRO A 1011 -25.51 -26.95 55.16
N PRO A 1012 -24.42 -27.79 55.15
CA PRO A 1012 -22.96 -27.57 55.27
C PRO A 1012 -22.00 -28.35 54.31
N ARG A 1013 -20.75 -27.84 54.24
CA ARG A 1013 -19.43 -28.56 54.22
C ARG A 1013 -18.84 -29.24 52.94
N LEU A 1014 -17.59 -28.81 52.66
CA LEU A 1014 -16.40 -29.55 52.19
C LEU A 1014 -16.35 -30.07 50.73
N ARG A 1015 -15.18 -30.35 50.11
CA ARG A 1015 -13.83 -29.69 50.13
C ARG A 1015 -12.93 -30.30 49.03
N GLU A 1016 -12.21 -29.45 48.29
CA GLU A 1016 -10.91 -29.72 47.59
C GLU A 1016 -10.72 -30.87 46.57
N SER A 1017 -9.68 -30.67 45.75
CA SER A 1017 -8.83 -31.65 45.06
C SER A 1017 -9.31 -32.35 43.75
N LEU A 1018 -8.52 -32.09 42.69
CA LEU A 1018 -8.16 -33.04 41.64
C LEU A 1018 -7.43 -34.26 42.26
N PRO A 1019 -7.34 -35.38 41.54
CA PRO A 1019 -6.00 -35.76 41.07
C PRO A 1019 -5.94 -36.29 39.62
N LEU A 1020 -4.72 -36.56 39.16
CA LEU A 1020 -4.40 -37.20 37.89
C LEU A 1020 -4.30 -38.73 38.03
N GLY A 1021 -4.29 -39.44 36.90
CA GLY A 1021 -3.84 -40.83 36.74
C GLY A 1021 -4.29 -41.37 35.37
N THR A 1022 -3.48 -41.39 34.30
CA THR A 1022 -2.24 -42.16 33.99
C THR A 1022 -2.48 -43.62 33.60
N GLU A 1023 -1.50 -44.20 32.90
CA GLU A 1023 -1.34 -45.63 32.54
C GLU A 1023 -2.17 -46.16 31.34
N HIS A 1024 -1.68 -47.12 30.55
CA HIS A 1024 -0.31 -47.35 30.04
C HIS A 1024 -0.33 -48.32 28.82
N THR A 1025 0.80 -48.39 28.11
CA THR A 1025 1.31 -49.56 27.33
C THR A 1025 0.54 -50.12 26.11
N SER A 1026 1.30 -50.32 25.03
CA SER A 1026 1.00 -51.21 23.89
C SER A 1026 1.17 -52.70 24.24
N PRO A 1027 0.93 -53.63 23.30
CA PRO A 1027 2.09 -54.33 22.73
C PRO A 1027 2.03 -54.60 21.21
N ALA A 1028 3.12 -55.17 20.67
CA ALA A 1028 3.31 -55.62 19.28
C ALA A 1028 2.86 -57.11 19.09
N LEU A 1029 3.14 -57.89 18.03
CA LEU A 1029 4.18 -57.90 16.98
C LEU A 1029 3.79 -58.91 15.85
N THR A 1030 4.72 -59.20 14.90
CA THR A 1030 4.77 -60.33 13.91
C THR A 1030 3.99 -60.18 12.58
N LEU A 1031 4.43 -60.69 11.40
CA LEU A 1031 5.74 -61.20 10.91
C LEU A 1031 5.77 -61.36 9.35
N SER A 1032 6.98 -61.46 8.76
CA SER A 1032 7.30 -62.22 7.50
C SER A 1032 6.75 -61.68 6.14
N LYS A 1033 7.43 -61.75 4.97
CA LYS A 1033 8.79 -62.17 4.51
C LYS A 1033 8.98 -61.66 3.06
N GLN A 1034 10.22 -61.38 2.60
CA GLN A 1034 10.87 -62.01 1.42
C GLN A 1034 12.25 -61.42 1.07
N HIS A 1035 13.11 -62.28 0.50
CA HIS A 1035 14.47 -62.14 -0.04
C HIS A 1035 14.73 -63.45 -0.87
N PRO A 1036 15.79 -63.64 -1.70
CA PRO A 1036 17.17 -63.13 -1.54
C PRO A 1036 17.90 -62.82 -2.90
N THR A 1037 19.24 -62.92 -2.86
CA THR A 1037 20.23 -62.93 -3.96
C THR A 1037 20.70 -61.58 -4.54
N SER A 1038 21.92 -61.47 -5.10
CA SER A 1038 23.27 -61.60 -4.49
C SER A 1038 24.35 -61.60 -5.57
N HIS A 1039 25.41 -60.79 -5.45
CA HIS A 1039 26.76 -61.17 -5.89
C HIS A 1039 27.84 -60.25 -5.32
N GLU A 1040 29.02 -60.83 -5.08
CA GLU A 1040 30.25 -60.13 -4.70
C GLU A 1040 31.04 -59.71 -5.97
N TYR A 1041 31.98 -58.78 -5.84
CA TYR A 1041 33.41 -59.08 -6.06
C TYR A 1041 34.33 -57.92 -5.62
N SER A 1042 35.53 -58.29 -5.19
CA SER A 1042 36.60 -57.39 -4.73
C SER A 1042 37.58 -57.01 -5.84
N PHE A 1043 38.24 -55.84 -5.70
CA PHE A 1043 39.71 -55.81 -5.85
C PHE A 1043 40.32 -54.65 -5.05
N SER A 1044 41.63 -54.70 -4.81
CA SER A 1044 42.41 -53.70 -4.06
C SER A 1044 43.81 -53.58 -4.63
N GLU A 1045 44.42 -52.39 -4.55
CA GLU A 1045 45.87 -52.06 -4.48
C GLU A 1045 46.05 -50.57 -4.85
N LYS A 1046 47.21 -49.92 -4.70
CA LYS A 1046 48.12 -49.72 -3.54
C LYS A 1046 49.30 -48.84 -4.01
N ASP A 1047 50.07 -48.32 -3.05
CA ASP A 1047 51.48 -47.90 -3.21
C ASP A 1047 51.77 -46.74 -4.21
N ALA A 1048 52.95 -46.09 -4.22
CA ALA A 1048 53.87 -45.64 -3.16
C ALA A 1048 54.93 -44.66 -3.76
N PHE A 1049 55.85 -44.14 -2.93
CA PHE A 1049 57.02 -43.29 -3.26
C PHE A 1049 56.70 -41.87 -3.82
N SER A 1050 57.22 -40.71 -3.37
CA SER A 1050 58.36 -40.22 -2.54
C SER A 1050 59.53 -39.59 -3.33
N THR A 1051 60.41 -38.87 -2.59
CA THR A 1051 61.76 -38.41 -3.03
C THR A 1051 61.78 -37.15 -3.94
N LEU A 1052 62.72 -36.19 -3.84
CA LEU A 1052 63.36 -35.42 -2.74
C LEU A 1052 64.31 -34.37 -3.36
N GLN A 1053 64.40 -33.14 -2.79
CA GLN A 1053 65.60 -32.24 -2.76
C GLN A 1053 66.28 -31.77 -4.10
N SER A 1054 67.09 -30.70 -4.20
CA SER A 1054 67.35 -29.47 -3.41
C SER A 1054 68.40 -28.55 -4.09
N LEU A 1055 68.68 -27.34 -3.52
CA LEU A 1055 69.92 -26.52 -3.65
C LEU A 1055 70.15 -25.76 -5.00
N ASP A 1056 70.81 -24.58 -5.09
CA ASP A 1056 71.34 -23.65 -4.06
C ASP A 1056 71.54 -22.18 -4.57
N ALA A 1057 71.81 -21.25 -3.62
CA ALA A 1057 72.54 -19.95 -3.74
C ALA A 1057 72.02 -18.82 -4.67
N ALA A 1058 72.24 -17.50 -4.44
CA ALA A 1058 72.58 -16.63 -3.28
C ALA A 1058 72.49 -15.14 -3.75
N GLY A 1059 72.49 -14.05 -2.95
CA GLY A 1059 72.43 -13.86 -1.48
C GLY A 1059 73.24 -12.62 -1.00
N LYS A 1060 72.72 -11.85 -0.01
CA LYS A 1060 73.32 -10.65 0.70
C LYS A 1060 73.27 -9.30 -0.08
N SER A 1061 73.25 -8.10 0.54
CA SER A 1061 73.15 -7.65 1.96
C SER A 1061 72.64 -6.18 2.09
N LEU A 1062 72.43 -5.70 3.33
CA LEU A 1062 71.94 -4.35 3.70
C LEU A 1062 73.12 -3.28 3.80
N PRO A 1063 73.05 -2.13 4.52
CA PRO A 1063 73.03 -0.78 3.91
C PRO A 1063 74.14 0.18 4.45
N VAL A 1064 73.89 1.52 4.45
CA VAL A 1064 74.46 2.60 5.34
C VAL A 1064 75.38 3.70 4.70
N THR A 1065 74.84 4.94 4.67
CA THR A 1065 75.43 6.31 4.74
C THR A 1065 76.41 6.94 3.71
N ARG A 1066 76.09 8.22 3.44
CA ARG A 1066 76.95 9.45 3.39
C ARG A 1066 78.02 9.67 2.29
N SER A 1067 77.97 10.91 1.75
CA SER A 1067 79.06 11.72 1.16
C SER A 1067 79.76 11.18 -0.11
N ASP A 1068 80.34 12.00 -0.99
CA ASP A 1068 80.71 13.43 -0.85
C ASP A 1068 80.51 14.23 -2.16
N SER A 1069 80.73 15.53 -2.07
CA SER A 1069 80.85 16.55 -3.10
C SER A 1069 81.98 16.31 -4.14
N LYS A 1070 81.67 16.60 -5.42
CA LYS A 1070 82.35 17.59 -6.31
C LYS A 1070 81.77 17.49 -7.74
N GLN A 1071 81.37 18.55 -8.45
CA GLN A 1071 82.01 19.84 -8.83
C GLN A 1071 82.73 19.73 -10.20
N ARG A 1072 82.52 20.74 -11.07
CA ARG A 1072 83.16 20.99 -12.39
C ARG A 1072 82.61 20.18 -13.59
N GLN A 1073 82.60 20.69 -14.84
CA GLN A 1073 82.74 22.08 -15.33
C GLN A 1073 82.13 22.26 -16.74
N ASN A 1074 81.90 23.53 -17.10
CA ASN A 1074 81.87 24.18 -18.42
C ASN A 1074 82.01 23.31 -19.69
N LEU A 1075 81.16 23.59 -20.69
CA LEU A 1075 81.42 24.44 -21.88
C LEU A 1075 80.03 24.72 -22.51
N GLN A 1076 79.56 25.94 -22.84
CA GLN A 1076 80.14 27.14 -23.46
C GLN A 1076 80.22 27.04 -24.99
N ALA A 1077 79.81 28.15 -25.66
CA ALA A 1077 79.82 28.40 -27.11
C ALA A 1077 78.77 27.61 -27.95
N ALA A 1078 78.23 28.15 -29.04
CA ALA A 1078 78.16 29.55 -29.50
C ALA A 1078 77.15 29.70 -30.67
N HIS A 1079 76.84 30.97 -30.99
CA HIS A 1079 76.38 31.46 -32.31
C HIS A 1079 74.96 31.04 -32.78
N SER A 1080 74.31 31.78 -33.69
CA SER A 1080 74.35 33.22 -34.03
C SER A 1080 73.32 33.49 -35.14
N ASN A 1081 72.77 34.71 -35.22
CA ASN A 1081 72.26 35.34 -36.46
C ASN A 1081 71.03 34.65 -37.14
N GLU A 1082 70.10 35.32 -37.83
CA GLU A 1082 69.87 36.75 -38.11
C GLU A 1082 68.49 36.97 -38.80
N LYS A 1083 68.07 38.24 -38.91
CA LYS A 1083 67.34 38.84 -40.07
C LYS A 1083 65.86 38.47 -40.39
N PHE A 1084 64.99 39.39 -39.94
CA PHE A 1084 64.30 40.41 -40.79
C PHE A 1084 62.83 40.30 -41.28
N PHE A 1085 62.23 41.51 -41.36
CA PHE A 1085 61.14 42.01 -42.22
C PHE A 1085 59.72 41.38 -42.19
N SER A 1086 58.94 41.84 -41.20
CA SER A 1086 57.83 42.82 -41.37
C SER A 1086 56.44 42.47 -41.92
N MET A 1087 55.49 43.25 -41.38
CA MET A 1087 54.35 43.92 -42.02
C MET A 1087 52.98 43.23 -42.11
N SER A 1088 51.96 44.03 -41.77
CA SER A 1088 50.52 43.73 -41.71
C SER A 1088 50.13 42.74 -40.59
N HIS A 1089 49.07 42.97 -39.81
CA HIS A 1089 47.99 43.94 -40.00
C HIS A 1089 47.79 44.90 -38.81
#